data_AF-A0A7Z0EES4-F1
#
_entry.id   AF-A0A7Z0EES4-F1
#
_cell.length_a   1.000
_cell.length_b   1.000
_cell.length_c   1.000
_cell.angle_alpha   90.00
_cell.angle_beta   90.00
_cell.angle_gamma   90.00
#
_symmetry.space_group_name_H-M   'P 1'
#
loop_
_entity.id
_entity.type
_entity.pdbx_description
1 polymer ?
#
loop_
_entity_poly.entity_id
_entity_poly.type
_entity_poly.pdbx_seq_one_letter_code
_entity_poly.pdbx_strand_id
1 'polypeptide(L)'
;MFETSFTQVRPQAPIRRVAGRVTAAVTVALLLGTGQLVLAAPASAATGTVVIDGITFEADSESVAAGAAAVGYAGPASVTIPASVTIDGQDYAVTTIGEGAFADAGLTAVTLPASLTAIGAGAFQTNRLTALTIPNAVTEIGASAFFTNRLSTLSLGSSVTHIGVSAFAWNSLRDVIIPASVTSIEGNGFGENFSADYLDYPDLVAGIGTSFPPQSLTRASFLGLPPTTFVGYGGYDTLSLPREERPSLGINVWIKHYSHFTDAPGSPGFTKPKWSDYIAEEFPTVSFEMNGHGAQVPEQNIAPQQLVTEPPVPTADGWNFTGWFDDAELLVPANFSNDSTINPTIFHAGWRPVTESSVLDGFISVIDPNDLTAGASVIGYRGSALDLAIPATVTINGTSFPVTAIGDFAFFLKGLTAVTIPAQVTVIKQYAFADNQLTSITIPTGVTSIGDLAFYFNRLSVVSIPDGVTSIGEGVFYYNRLTSVTIPDSVTSIGGSAFTLNRLTSVSLGNSVTAIGDYAFSHNSLVEVTIPASVITIGDNAFGDNFDIDYLDYIEDGDNQPTASDTPSTLTLVRFLGAPPTEFVAAPATDDSSPSLGSELGLTVRFPIEFSDTPETPGYTSPTWRGYMAAAFATVSFVMGGHGAPIAARMVDYGTPTTAPAAPTASGFTFTGWFTAANLKTPFNFGAPITATTTVYAGWKANAVTPPAPWKPTMKRISGTDRYATSVALSKAGFAKTAPVVYIATGTNYPDALGAAPAATKEGGPLLLTPPAALPAVVKTEISRLKPGKIIVVGGTAAVSDTVLAELKQLAPTVKRVAGSDRFDTARQVVTQAFGSSVASAYLATGLNYPDALSASAAAGANGIPVLLVNGGATSADTATKTLLTKLNVKNVTVVGGKAAVSNEIVSSLKSIGKVTRISGTDRFDTSQKVNKAAFTTIKSAYLATGFQFPDALAGAALAGAKGAPLYVVQPTCIPAGIHTDLTSFTPTTITLIGGTSALSDTVLKRGRC
;
A
#
# COMPACT_ATOMS: atom_id res chain seq x y z
N MET A 1 -53.90 65.59 -13.37
CA MET A 1 -52.86 65.53 -14.41
C MET A 1 -51.98 66.75 -14.23
N PHE A 2 -50.95 66.63 -13.39
CA PHE A 2 -50.07 67.69 -12.87
C PHE A 2 -48.71 67.01 -12.61
N GLU A 3 -47.64 67.44 -13.28
CA GLU A 3 -46.63 68.46 -12.84
C GLU A 3 -45.44 67.78 -12.12
N THR A 4 -44.25 67.71 -12.72
CA THR A 4 -43.14 68.71 -12.85
C THR A 4 -42.06 68.56 -11.76
N SER A 5 -40.82 68.32 -12.23
CA SER A 5 -39.49 68.83 -11.79
C SER A 5 -39.15 69.06 -10.30
N PHE A 6 -37.92 68.70 -9.88
CA PHE A 6 -36.85 69.63 -9.45
C PHE A 6 -35.56 68.90 -8.96
N THR A 7 -34.46 69.65 -9.04
CA THR A 7 -33.05 69.48 -8.62
C THR A 7 -32.82 69.24 -7.11
N GLN A 8 -31.63 68.75 -6.68
CA GLN A 8 -30.60 69.54 -5.94
C GLN A 8 -29.38 68.73 -5.38
N VAL A 9 -28.39 69.53 -4.95
CA VAL A 9 -26.98 69.34 -4.57
C VAL A 9 -26.78 68.93 -3.09
N ARG A 10 -25.57 68.38 -2.78
CA ARG A 10 -24.97 68.03 -1.45
C ARG A 10 -25.19 69.07 -0.32
N PRO A 11 -25.08 68.66 0.98
CA PRO A 11 -23.94 69.10 1.84
C PRO A 11 -23.47 68.05 2.90
N GLN A 12 -22.16 67.88 3.17
CA GLN A 12 -21.34 68.43 4.29
C GLN A 12 -21.78 68.03 5.74
N ALA A 13 -20.78 67.54 6.51
CA ALA A 13 -20.79 67.08 7.92
C ALA A 13 -21.37 68.12 8.94
N PRO A 14 -21.72 67.75 10.19
CA PRO A 14 -20.71 67.80 11.28
C PRO A 14 -20.93 66.89 12.52
N ILE A 15 -19.80 66.53 13.15
CA ILE A 15 -19.44 66.66 14.58
C ILE A 15 -20.57 67.08 15.54
N ARG A 16 -20.83 66.30 16.60
CA ARG A 16 -20.86 66.78 18.00
C ARG A 16 -21.00 65.67 19.05
N ARG A 17 -19.90 65.52 19.79
CA ARG A 17 -19.79 65.28 21.25
C ARG A 17 -21.11 65.20 22.02
N VAL A 18 -21.30 64.18 22.85
CA VAL A 18 -21.52 64.36 24.31
C VAL A 18 -20.99 63.15 25.08
N ALA A 19 -20.10 63.48 26.00
CA ALA A 19 -19.72 62.83 27.25
C ALA A 19 -20.38 61.49 27.61
N GLY A 20 -19.52 60.52 27.92
CA GLY A 20 -19.91 59.36 28.69
C GLY A 20 -20.45 59.73 30.07
N ARG A 21 -21.29 58.85 30.60
CA ARG A 21 -21.21 58.44 32.00
C ARG A 21 -21.75 57.02 32.13
N VAL A 22 -20.81 56.18 32.57
CA VAL A 22 -20.95 54.89 33.23
C VAL A 22 -22.27 54.77 34.00
N THR A 23 -23.03 53.71 33.75
CA THR A 23 -23.98 53.17 34.73
C THR A 23 -23.59 51.72 35.02
N ALA A 24 -22.94 51.53 36.16
CA ALA A 24 -22.84 50.22 36.79
C ALA A 24 -24.20 49.85 37.39
N ALA A 25 -24.63 48.61 37.20
CA ALA A 25 -25.69 47.99 37.99
C ALA A 25 -25.05 47.30 39.21
N VAL A 26 -25.46 47.73 40.39
CA VAL A 26 -25.11 47.16 41.71
C VAL A 26 -26.29 46.31 42.19
N THR A 27 -26.01 45.10 42.68
CA THR A 27 -26.92 44.31 43.51
C THR A 27 -26.82 44.74 44.98
N VAL A 28 -27.97 44.75 45.64
CA VAL A 28 -28.27 45.17 47.02
C VAL A 28 -27.41 44.51 48.09
N ALA A 29 -26.89 45.31 49.03
CA ALA A 29 -26.65 44.93 50.42
C ALA A 29 -27.13 46.06 51.35
N LEU A 30 -27.76 45.68 52.47
CA LEU A 30 -28.45 46.53 53.43
C LEU A 30 -27.52 47.42 54.30
N LEU A 31 -28.01 48.65 54.56
CA LEU A 31 -27.86 49.56 55.72
C LEU A 31 -26.58 50.40 56.00
N LEU A 32 -26.84 51.72 55.94
CA LEU A 32 -26.43 52.88 56.79
C LEU A 32 -24.98 53.40 56.84
N GLY A 33 -24.80 54.65 56.39
CA GLY A 33 -23.70 55.53 56.81
C GLY A 33 -23.42 56.68 55.84
N THR A 34 -23.67 57.92 56.25
CA THR A 34 -23.51 59.18 55.51
C THR A 34 -22.06 59.59 55.23
N GLY A 35 -21.76 60.16 54.05
CA GLY A 35 -20.59 61.06 53.87
C GLY A 35 -19.95 61.09 52.47
N GLN A 36 -19.92 62.27 51.85
CA GLN A 36 -19.23 62.64 50.60
C GLN A 36 -17.70 62.51 50.67
N LEU A 37 -17.03 62.17 49.55
CA LEU A 37 -15.68 62.69 49.24
C LEU A 37 -15.44 62.88 47.73
N VAL A 38 -14.99 64.08 47.38
CA VAL A 38 -14.43 64.53 46.08
C VAL A 38 -12.92 64.26 46.08
N LEU A 39 -12.26 63.99 44.94
CA LEU A 39 -10.85 64.40 44.68
C LEU A 39 -10.36 64.22 43.21
N ALA A 40 -9.90 65.35 42.65
CA ALA A 40 -8.85 65.69 41.65
C ALA A 40 -8.49 64.79 40.43
N ALA A 41 -8.23 65.46 39.28
CA ALA A 41 -7.64 64.91 38.05
C ALA A 41 -6.11 65.18 37.98
N PRO A 42 -5.28 64.26 37.42
CA PRO A 42 -3.82 64.46 37.31
C PRO A 42 -3.35 65.07 35.96
N ALA A 43 -2.10 65.52 35.96
CA ALA A 43 -1.40 66.35 34.97
C ALA A 43 -0.93 65.61 33.69
N SER A 44 -0.60 66.39 32.65
CA SER A 44 -0.09 65.95 31.34
C SER A 44 1.40 65.54 31.41
N ALA A 45 1.72 64.28 31.12
CA ALA A 45 3.08 63.72 31.08
C ALA A 45 3.85 64.11 29.80
N ALA A 46 5.19 64.07 29.85
CA ALA A 46 6.08 64.32 28.71
C ALA A 46 6.38 63.03 27.92
N THR A 47 6.07 63.00 26.63
CA THR A 47 6.24 61.82 25.75
C THR A 47 7.50 61.92 24.89
N GLY A 48 8.28 60.83 24.83
CA GLY A 48 9.43 60.67 23.93
C GLY A 48 9.06 59.82 22.71
N THR A 49 9.71 60.05 21.55
CA THR A 49 9.41 59.34 20.29
C THR A 49 10.66 58.85 19.56
N VAL A 50 10.56 57.71 18.85
CA VAL A 50 11.63 57.18 17.98
C VAL A 50 11.03 56.51 16.74
N VAL A 51 11.75 56.55 15.61
CA VAL A 51 11.35 55.82 14.39
C VAL A 51 12.37 54.72 14.10
N ILE A 52 11.91 53.47 14.04
CA ILE A 52 12.74 52.29 13.74
C ILE A 52 12.03 51.48 12.65
N ASP A 53 12.73 51.19 11.56
CA ASP A 53 12.21 50.40 10.42
C ASP A 53 10.86 50.89 9.87
N GLY A 54 10.67 52.20 9.88
CA GLY A 54 9.44 52.86 9.42
C GLY A 54 8.31 52.87 10.46
N ILE A 55 8.49 52.28 11.64
CA ILE A 55 7.52 52.31 12.74
C ILE A 55 7.86 53.48 13.67
N THR A 56 6.89 54.35 13.93
CA THR A 56 6.96 55.39 14.95
C THR A 56 6.52 54.82 16.29
N PHE A 57 7.40 54.90 17.29
CA PHE A 57 7.12 54.51 18.66
C PHE A 57 7.03 55.73 19.56
N GLU A 58 6.11 55.69 20.52
CA GLU A 58 5.95 56.69 21.57
C GLU A 58 5.96 56.02 22.95
N ALA A 59 6.60 56.65 23.92
CA ALA A 59 6.57 56.22 25.32
C ALA A 59 6.48 57.41 26.26
N ASP A 60 5.84 57.19 27.42
CA ASP A 60 5.88 58.15 28.52
C ASP A 60 7.27 58.11 29.15
N SER A 61 7.99 59.23 29.06
CA SER A 61 9.35 59.35 29.59
C SER A 61 9.40 59.23 31.12
N GLU A 62 8.25 59.35 31.79
CA GLU A 62 8.11 59.23 33.25
C GLU A 62 7.64 57.82 33.70
N SER A 63 7.27 56.92 32.78
CA SER A 63 6.68 55.60 33.10
C SER A 63 7.20 54.46 32.21
N VAL A 64 8.43 53.98 32.48
CA VAL A 64 9.04 52.84 31.76
C VAL A 64 8.19 51.56 31.86
N ALA A 65 7.47 51.36 32.97
CA ALA A 65 6.60 50.20 33.17
C ALA A 65 5.38 50.18 32.23
N ALA A 66 4.98 51.31 31.65
CA ALA A 66 3.88 51.36 30.67
C ALA A 66 4.29 50.78 29.30
N GLY A 67 5.60 50.70 29.02
CA GLY A 67 6.13 50.28 27.72
C GLY A 67 5.97 51.34 26.63
N ALA A 68 6.35 50.98 25.41
CA ALA A 68 6.21 51.79 24.21
C ALA A 68 5.02 51.34 23.36
N ALA A 69 4.36 52.31 22.72
CA ALA A 69 3.29 52.10 21.76
C ALA A 69 3.80 52.31 20.33
N ALA A 70 3.51 51.39 19.42
CA ALA A 70 3.68 51.64 17.98
C ALA A 70 2.49 52.46 17.48
N VAL A 71 2.69 53.72 17.10
CA VAL A 71 1.61 54.68 16.80
C VAL A 71 1.47 55.06 15.33
N GLY A 72 2.44 54.68 14.49
CA GLY A 72 2.42 55.00 13.07
C GLY A 72 3.40 54.17 12.27
N TYR A 73 3.14 54.04 10.97
CA TYR A 73 3.98 53.25 10.09
C TYR A 73 4.10 53.85 8.68
N ALA A 74 5.35 53.97 8.23
CA ALA A 74 5.74 54.37 6.89
C ALA A 74 6.96 53.53 6.46
N GLY A 75 6.72 52.25 6.22
CA GLY A 75 7.77 51.27 5.90
C GLY A 75 7.38 50.26 4.81
N PRO A 76 8.17 49.20 4.61
CA PRO A 76 7.93 48.19 3.58
C PRO A 76 6.63 47.37 3.79
N ALA A 77 6.21 46.63 2.77
CA ALA A 77 5.01 45.78 2.83
C ALA A 77 5.13 44.55 3.76
N SER A 78 6.27 44.33 4.42
CA SER A 78 6.45 43.29 5.43
C SER A 78 7.19 43.88 6.61
N VAL A 79 6.66 43.75 7.82
CA VAL A 79 7.22 44.40 9.01
C VAL A 79 7.31 43.43 10.19
N THR A 80 8.45 43.48 10.89
CA THR A 80 8.62 42.83 12.18
C THR A 80 8.68 43.91 13.24
N ILE A 81 7.70 43.91 14.14
CA ILE A 81 7.65 44.88 15.23
C ILE A 81 8.59 44.36 16.35
N PRO A 82 9.64 45.12 16.72
CA PRO A 82 10.59 44.70 17.75
C PRO A 82 9.92 44.56 19.12
N ALA A 83 10.42 43.66 19.96
CA ALA A 83 9.91 43.48 21.32
C ALA A 83 10.28 44.62 22.28
N SER A 84 11.29 45.43 21.93
CA SER A 84 11.73 46.58 22.71
C SER A 84 12.33 47.66 21.82
N VAL A 85 12.25 48.92 22.26
CA VAL A 85 12.84 50.09 21.59
C VAL A 85 13.53 51.00 22.59
N THR A 86 14.62 51.65 22.16
CA THR A 86 15.34 52.63 23.00
C THR A 86 14.87 54.04 22.64
N ILE A 87 14.30 54.77 23.61
CA ILE A 87 13.87 56.17 23.48
C ILE A 87 14.63 56.99 24.52
N ASP A 88 15.32 58.05 24.09
CA ASP A 88 16.14 58.92 24.95
C ASP A 88 17.13 58.18 25.86
N GLY A 89 17.66 57.04 25.40
CA GLY A 89 18.63 56.21 26.11
C GLY A 89 18.04 55.23 27.13
N GLN A 90 16.71 55.08 27.18
CA GLN A 90 16.00 54.09 28.01
C GLN A 90 15.31 53.05 27.12
N ASP A 91 15.33 51.79 27.55
CA ASP A 91 14.71 50.67 26.84
C ASP A 91 13.26 50.46 27.32
N TYR A 92 12.33 50.45 26.36
CA TYR A 92 10.91 50.23 26.59
C TYR A 92 10.48 48.94 25.86
N ALA A 93 9.80 48.03 26.55
CA ALA A 93 9.12 46.92 25.90
C ALA A 93 7.96 47.45 25.04
N VAL A 94 7.80 46.92 23.82
CA VAL A 94 6.67 47.30 22.95
C VAL A 94 5.44 46.52 23.40
N THR A 95 4.52 47.21 24.07
CA THR A 95 3.36 46.60 24.75
C THR A 95 2.05 46.86 24.01
N THR A 96 1.97 47.90 23.19
CA THR A 96 0.72 48.26 22.51
C THR A 96 0.92 48.63 21.04
N ILE A 97 -0.06 48.30 20.21
CA ILE A 97 -0.22 48.90 18.88
C ILE A 97 -1.32 49.94 18.99
N GLY A 98 -0.98 51.19 18.66
CA GLY A 98 -1.89 52.33 18.71
C GLY A 98 -3.02 52.24 17.67
N GLU A 99 -4.05 53.06 17.89
CA GLU A 99 -5.17 53.21 16.96
C GLU A 99 -4.68 53.61 15.57
N GLY A 100 -5.06 52.84 14.55
CA GLY A 100 -4.70 53.10 13.15
C GLY A 100 -3.21 53.06 12.80
N ALA A 101 -2.33 52.56 13.69
CA ALA A 101 -0.88 52.68 13.53
C ALA A 101 -0.32 52.10 12.22
N PHE A 102 -0.93 51.05 11.69
CA PHE A 102 -0.57 50.37 10.44
C PHE A 102 -1.76 50.32 9.45
N ALA A 103 -2.74 51.21 9.59
CA ALA A 103 -3.88 51.26 8.69
C ALA A 103 -3.46 51.68 7.28
N ASP A 104 -3.98 50.99 6.25
CA ASP A 104 -3.71 51.28 4.83
C ASP A 104 -2.22 51.36 4.46
N ALA A 105 -1.39 50.56 5.14
CA ALA A 105 0.06 50.52 4.95
C ALA A 105 0.50 49.59 3.79
N GLY A 106 -0.42 48.86 3.17
CA GLY A 106 -0.11 47.88 2.12
C GLY A 106 0.62 46.63 2.63
N LEU A 107 0.48 46.29 3.92
CA LEU A 107 1.17 45.16 4.53
C LEU A 107 0.67 43.82 3.98
N THR A 108 1.61 42.93 3.68
CA THR A 108 1.41 41.54 3.25
C THR A 108 1.79 40.54 4.35
N ALA A 109 2.67 40.95 5.27
CA ALA A 109 3.03 40.17 6.46
C ALA A 109 3.37 41.11 7.63
N VAL A 110 3.00 40.67 8.84
CA VAL A 110 3.40 41.32 10.09
C VAL A 110 3.81 40.27 11.11
N THR A 111 4.91 40.52 11.83
CA THR A 111 5.29 39.74 13.00
C THR A 111 5.11 40.58 14.26
N LEU A 112 4.22 40.13 15.15
CA LEU A 112 3.93 40.79 16.43
C LEU A 112 4.83 40.24 17.55
N PRO A 113 5.39 41.09 18.42
CA PRO A 113 6.28 40.64 19.49
C PRO A 113 5.48 40.01 20.64
N ALA A 114 6.10 39.06 21.34
CA ALA A 114 5.49 38.39 22.49
C ALA A 114 5.19 39.34 23.68
N SER A 115 5.81 40.53 23.70
CA SER A 115 5.59 41.58 24.71
C SER A 115 4.26 42.34 24.54
N LEU A 116 3.55 42.14 23.43
CA LEU A 116 2.34 42.88 23.09
C LEU A 116 1.15 42.45 23.96
N THR A 117 0.46 43.41 24.57
CA THR A 117 -0.70 43.19 25.44
C THR A 117 -2.02 43.73 24.88
N ALA A 118 -1.99 44.70 23.96
CA ALA A 118 -3.20 45.24 23.32
C ALA A 118 -2.98 45.70 21.88
N ILE A 119 -4.03 45.58 21.06
CA ILE A 119 -4.08 46.06 19.68
C ILE A 119 -5.22 47.06 19.54
N GLY A 120 -4.89 48.30 19.18
CA GLY A 120 -5.83 49.41 19.06
C GLY A 120 -6.83 49.24 17.92
N ALA A 121 -7.89 50.06 17.95
CA ALA A 121 -8.91 50.07 16.91
C ALA A 121 -8.29 50.44 15.55
N GLY A 122 -8.73 49.75 14.49
CA GLY A 122 -8.24 49.97 13.12
C GLY A 122 -6.73 49.76 12.91
N ALA A 123 -6.00 49.19 13.89
CA ALA A 123 -4.53 49.16 13.90
C ALA A 123 -3.92 48.63 12.59
N PHE A 124 -4.52 47.61 11.97
CA PHE A 124 -4.09 46.98 10.72
C PHE A 124 -5.19 46.96 9.67
N GLN A 125 -6.15 47.89 9.74
CA GLN A 125 -7.26 47.96 8.80
C GLN A 125 -6.77 48.23 7.37
N THR A 126 -7.45 47.65 6.37
CA THR A 126 -7.19 47.88 4.93
C THR A 126 -5.76 47.48 4.54
N ASN A 127 -5.39 46.23 4.80
CA ASN A 127 -4.10 45.68 4.40
C ASN A 127 -4.29 44.40 3.55
N ARG A 128 -3.22 43.65 3.30
CA ARG A 128 -3.18 42.43 2.48
C ARG A 128 -2.59 41.23 3.25
N LEU A 129 -2.74 41.21 4.58
CA LEU A 129 -2.23 40.13 5.42
C LEU A 129 -2.96 38.82 5.13
N THR A 130 -2.23 37.72 4.95
CA THR A 130 -2.81 36.39 4.64
C THR A 130 -2.85 35.43 5.82
N ALA A 131 -1.98 35.63 6.81
CA ALA A 131 -1.89 34.84 8.03
C ALA A 131 -1.53 35.75 9.21
N LEU A 132 -2.05 35.40 10.39
CA LEU A 132 -1.79 36.17 11.61
C LEU A 132 -1.75 35.27 12.85
N THR A 133 -0.77 35.51 13.71
CA THR A 133 -0.70 34.94 15.06
C THR A 133 -0.72 36.09 16.07
N ILE A 134 -1.77 36.13 16.89
CA ILE A 134 -1.91 37.05 18.01
C ILE A 134 -1.12 36.46 19.21
N PRO A 135 -0.13 37.18 19.78
CA PRO A 135 0.63 36.69 20.91
C PRO A 135 -0.23 36.38 22.15
N ASN A 136 0.21 35.41 22.95
CA ASN A 136 -0.52 34.95 24.14
C ASN A 136 -0.73 36.04 25.20
N ALA A 137 0.08 37.11 25.22
CA ALA A 137 -0.05 38.20 26.18
C ALA A 137 -1.14 39.23 25.80
N VAL A 138 -1.67 39.19 24.57
CA VAL A 138 -2.71 40.13 24.11
C VAL A 138 -4.04 39.81 24.78
N THR A 139 -4.60 40.78 25.49
CA THR A 139 -5.92 40.66 26.13
C THR A 139 -7.03 41.33 25.34
N GLU A 140 -6.70 42.36 24.56
CA GLU A 140 -7.69 43.22 23.88
C GLU A 140 -7.36 43.42 22.39
N ILE A 141 -8.36 43.20 21.54
CA ILE A 141 -8.33 43.47 20.09
C ILE A 141 -9.41 44.49 19.76
N GLY A 142 -8.99 45.70 19.38
CA GLY A 142 -9.89 46.82 19.14
C GLY A 142 -10.82 46.66 17.93
N ALA A 143 -11.85 47.51 17.88
CA ALA A 143 -12.79 47.54 16.76
C ALA A 143 -12.08 47.71 15.42
N SER A 144 -12.49 46.92 14.42
CA SER A 144 -11.93 46.92 13.07
C SER A 144 -10.41 46.72 12.98
N ALA A 145 -9.74 46.19 14.03
CA ALA A 145 -8.29 46.11 14.10
C ALA A 145 -7.65 45.43 12.86
N PHE A 146 -8.28 44.42 12.30
CA PHE A 146 -7.84 43.69 11.10
C PHE A 146 -8.92 43.69 9.99
N PHE A 147 -9.79 44.70 9.99
CA PHE A 147 -10.86 44.85 9.01
C PHE A 147 -10.29 44.99 7.59
N THR A 148 -10.88 44.30 6.61
CA THR A 148 -10.46 44.35 5.20
C THR A 148 -8.98 43.96 5.02
N ASN A 149 -8.71 42.68 5.25
CA ASN A 149 -7.42 42.03 4.99
C ASN A 149 -7.64 40.80 4.08
N ARG A 150 -6.73 39.83 4.07
CA ARG A 150 -6.84 38.57 3.32
C ARG A 150 -6.58 37.35 4.20
N LEU A 151 -6.87 37.46 5.50
CA LEU A 151 -6.51 36.43 6.47
C LEU A 151 -7.24 35.13 6.15
N SER A 152 -6.50 34.08 5.84
CA SER A 152 -7.01 32.72 5.63
C SER A 152 -6.76 31.84 6.85
N THR A 153 -5.75 32.17 7.64
CA THR A 153 -5.41 31.51 8.90
C THR A 153 -5.24 32.54 10.01
N LEU A 154 -5.86 32.28 11.17
CA LEU A 154 -5.76 33.12 12.36
C LEU A 154 -5.54 32.25 13.60
N SER A 155 -4.49 32.54 14.36
CA SER A 155 -4.26 31.99 15.69
C SER A 155 -4.45 33.08 16.74
N LEU A 156 -5.41 32.89 17.65
CA LEU A 156 -5.65 33.81 18.77
C LEU A 156 -4.84 33.40 19.99
N GLY A 157 -4.24 34.37 20.67
CA GLY A 157 -3.50 34.14 21.89
C GLY A 157 -4.42 33.70 23.03
N SER A 158 -3.91 32.84 23.93
CA SER A 158 -4.70 32.24 25.00
C SER A 158 -5.23 33.21 26.06
N SER A 159 -4.79 34.47 26.07
CA SER A 159 -5.25 35.49 27.04
C SER A 159 -6.22 36.52 26.45
N VAL A 160 -6.62 36.38 25.18
CA VAL A 160 -7.56 37.33 24.55
C VAL A 160 -8.89 37.25 25.29
N THR A 161 -9.33 38.35 25.88
CA THR A 161 -10.60 38.43 26.60
C THR A 161 -11.67 39.20 25.84
N HIS A 162 -11.27 40.10 24.94
CA HIS A 162 -12.15 40.99 24.21
C HIS A 162 -11.81 41.09 22.72
N ILE A 163 -12.83 40.93 21.86
CA ILE A 163 -12.76 41.12 20.41
C ILE A 163 -13.79 42.18 20.01
N GLY A 164 -13.29 43.33 19.55
CA GLY A 164 -14.11 44.48 19.18
C GLY A 164 -14.94 44.30 17.91
N VAL A 165 -15.86 45.24 17.69
CA VAL A 165 -16.78 45.27 16.53
C VAL A 165 -16.00 45.10 15.23
N SER A 166 -16.39 44.14 14.40
CA SER A 166 -15.81 43.90 13.07
C SER A 166 -14.28 43.72 13.05
N ALA A 167 -13.66 43.34 14.18
CA ALA A 167 -12.20 43.24 14.31
C ALA A 167 -11.54 42.40 13.21
N PHE A 168 -12.16 41.31 12.77
CA PHE A 168 -11.68 40.41 11.72
C PHE A 168 -12.64 40.30 10.53
N ALA A 169 -13.52 41.28 10.34
CA ALA A 169 -14.46 41.25 9.22
C ALA A 169 -13.78 41.54 7.87
N TRP A 170 -14.37 41.06 6.77
CA TRP A 170 -13.82 41.24 5.41
C TRP A 170 -12.43 40.62 5.22
N ASN A 171 -12.32 39.34 5.58
CA ASN A 171 -11.13 38.49 5.43
C ASN A 171 -11.49 37.22 4.62
N SER A 172 -10.64 36.18 4.67
CA SER A 172 -10.85 34.89 4.02
C SER A 172 -10.82 33.69 5.00
N LEU A 173 -11.18 33.93 6.25
CA LEU A 173 -11.15 32.91 7.31
C LEU A 173 -12.22 31.87 7.06
N ARG A 174 -11.86 30.59 7.23
CA ARG A 174 -12.79 29.45 7.13
C ARG A 174 -13.19 28.86 8.46
N ASP A 175 -12.20 28.70 9.33
CA ASP A 175 -12.36 28.16 10.66
C ASP A 175 -11.58 29.05 11.63
N VAL A 176 -12.19 29.37 12.76
CA VAL A 176 -11.53 30.11 13.85
C VAL A 176 -11.80 29.41 15.17
N ILE A 177 -10.73 29.19 15.93
CA ILE A 177 -10.79 28.71 17.32
C ILE A 177 -10.77 29.94 18.22
N ILE A 178 -11.83 30.09 19.02
CA ILE A 178 -11.99 31.17 20.00
C ILE A 178 -11.54 30.64 21.37
N PRO A 179 -10.47 31.19 21.97
CA PRO A 179 -9.99 30.77 23.29
C PRO A 179 -11.02 30.92 24.41
N ALA A 180 -10.92 30.06 25.43
CA ALA A 180 -11.75 30.09 26.64
C ALA A 180 -11.81 31.46 27.32
N SER A 181 -10.70 32.19 27.22
CA SER A 181 -10.51 33.50 27.82
C SER A 181 -11.42 34.56 27.21
N VAL A 182 -11.95 34.35 25.99
CA VAL A 182 -12.77 35.34 25.29
C VAL A 182 -14.13 35.45 25.97
N THR A 183 -14.31 36.53 26.72
CA THR A 183 -15.54 36.81 27.47
C THR A 183 -16.51 37.71 26.69
N SER A 184 -16.05 38.34 25.60
CA SER A 184 -16.89 39.20 24.74
C SER A 184 -16.41 39.26 23.29
N ILE A 185 -17.36 39.15 22.36
CA ILE A 185 -17.18 39.44 20.92
C ILE A 185 -18.26 40.43 20.52
N GLU A 186 -17.85 41.61 20.07
CA GLU A 186 -18.78 42.67 19.68
C GLU A 186 -19.14 42.60 18.18
N GLY A 187 -20.32 43.15 17.84
CA GLY A 187 -20.97 43.10 16.52
C GLY A 187 -20.13 42.71 15.31
N ASN A 188 -20.46 41.58 14.69
CA ASN A 188 -19.81 41.04 13.49
C ASN A 188 -18.28 40.93 13.62
N GLY A 189 -17.74 40.63 14.81
CA GLY A 189 -16.30 40.48 15.04
C GLY A 189 -15.55 39.63 14.00
N PHE A 190 -16.23 38.63 13.42
CA PHE A 190 -15.74 37.77 12.33
C PHE A 190 -16.65 37.78 11.07
N GLY A 191 -17.51 38.78 10.90
CA GLY A 191 -18.50 38.80 9.82
C GLY A 191 -17.88 38.98 8.43
N GLU A 192 -18.62 38.57 7.38
CA GLU A 192 -18.27 38.85 5.98
C GLU A 192 -16.88 38.33 5.57
N ASN A 193 -16.61 37.04 5.79
CA ASN A 193 -15.39 36.38 5.34
C ASN A 193 -15.66 35.68 4.00
N PHE A 194 -14.87 35.95 2.96
CA PHE A 194 -15.09 35.50 1.57
C PHE A 194 -13.95 34.63 1.05
N SER A 195 -14.21 33.87 -0.01
CA SER A 195 -13.13 33.06 -0.63
C SER A 195 -12.04 33.99 -1.15
N ALA A 196 -10.79 33.50 -1.13
CA ALA A 196 -9.62 34.30 -1.51
C ALA A 196 -9.77 34.94 -2.91
N ASP A 197 -10.47 34.25 -3.83
CA ASP A 197 -10.75 34.69 -5.20
C ASP A 197 -11.63 35.95 -5.30
N TYR A 198 -12.38 36.31 -4.26
CA TYR A 198 -13.30 37.45 -4.27
C TYR A 198 -12.65 38.77 -3.83
N LEU A 199 -11.56 38.73 -3.06
CA LEU A 199 -10.85 39.91 -2.54
C LEU A 199 -9.90 40.58 -3.55
N ASP A 200 -9.87 40.09 -4.79
CA ASP A 200 -9.10 40.64 -5.92
C ASP A 200 -9.92 41.58 -6.83
N TYR A 201 -11.20 41.86 -6.52
CA TYR A 201 -12.03 42.78 -7.31
C TYR A 201 -11.72 44.27 -7.00
N PRO A 202 -11.31 45.09 -7.99
CA PRO A 202 -10.90 46.49 -7.75
C PRO A 202 -12.04 47.47 -7.41
N ASP A 203 -13.31 47.09 -7.59
CA ASP A 203 -14.47 48.02 -7.59
C ASP A 203 -15.28 48.07 -6.27
N LEU A 204 -14.74 47.53 -5.17
CA LEU A 204 -15.50 47.35 -3.91
C LEU A 204 -15.91 48.65 -3.18
N VAL A 205 -15.57 49.83 -3.70
CA VAL A 205 -15.92 51.13 -3.09
C VAL A 205 -17.21 51.74 -3.67
N ALA A 206 -17.84 51.15 -4.70
CA ALA A 206 -19.08 51.72 -5.25
C ALA A 206 -20.07 50.69 -5.84
N GLY A 207 -21.06 50.27 -5.04
CA GLY A 207 -22.35 49.79 -5.57
C GLY A 207 -22.61 48.29 -5.40
N ILE A 208 -23.30 47.95 -4.31
CA ILE A 208 -23.85 46.62 -4.00
C ILE A 208 -25.00 46.26 -4.95
N GLY A 209 -24.86 45.13 -5.66
CA GLY A 209 -25.87 44.53 -6.54
C GLY A 209 -25.94 43.01 -6.36
N THR A 210 -26.82 42.58 -5.45
CA THR A 210 -27.57 41.31 -5.41
C THR A 210 -26.94 40.03 -5.98
N SER A 211 -25.88 39.51 -5.35
CA SER A 211 -25.68 38.07 -5.07
C SER A 211 -24.41 37.91 -4.23
N PHE A 212 -24.55 37.69 -2.93
CA PHE A 212 -23.38 37.41 -2.08
C PHE A 212 -22.85 36.00 -2.39
N PRO A 213 -21.57 35.84 -2.76
CA PRO A 213 -20.94 34.51 -2.89
C PRO A 213 -20.84 33.82 -1.51
N PRO A 214 -20.63 32.49 -1.48
CA PRO A 214 -20.64 31.73 -0.23
C PRO A 214 -19.63 32.31 0.78
N GLN A 215 -20.14 32.60 1.97
CA GLN A 215 -19.32 32.96 3.13
C GLN A 215 -18.30 31.83 3.36
N SER A 216 -17.03 32.18 3.47
CA SER A 216 -15.95 31.23 3.70
C SER A 216 -15.86 30.79 5.15
N LEU A 217 -16.25 31.63 6.12
CA LEU A 217 -16.28 31.25 7.53
C LEU A 217 -17.42 30.26 7.77
N THR A 218 -17.08 28.98 7.74
CA THR A 218 -18.00 27.87 7.89
C THR A 218 -18.17 27.45 9.34
N ARG A 219 -17.18 27.73 10.21
CA ARG A 219 -17.17 27.28 11.62
C ARG A 219 -16.45 28.25 12.54
N ALA A 220 -17.06 28.52 13.70
CA ALA A 220 -16.39 29.13 14.85
C ALA A 220 -16.53 28.18 16.05
N SER A 221 -15.42 27.78 16.67
CA SER A 221 -15.42 26.83 17.78
C SER A 221 -14.91 27.50 19.05
N PHE A 222 -15.64 27.39 20.16
CA PHE A 222 -15.25 27.97 21.46
C PHE A 222 -14.56 26.93 22.32
N LEU A 223 -13.38 27.27 22.86
CA LEU A 223 -12.70 26.48 23.87
C LEU A 223 -13.32 26.74 25.25
N GLY A 224 -14.62 26.52 25.43
CA GLY A 224 -15.34 26.82 26.68
C GLY A 224 -16.77 27.30 26.44
N LEU A 225 -17.47 27.76 27.49
CA LEU A 225 -18.80 28.35 27.32
C LEU A 225 -18.71 29.56 26.38
N PRO A 226 -19.63 29.71 25.41
CA PRO A 226 -19.65 30.89 24.56
C PRO A 226 -19.83 32.16 25.43
N PRO A 227 -19.25 33.29 25.02
CA PRO A 227 -19.26 34.52 25.81
C PRO A 227 -20.69 34.94 26.14
N THR A 228 -20.92 35.31 27.40
CA THR A 228 -22.26 35.61 27.94
C THR A 228 -22.81 36.96 27.47
N THR A 229 -22.00 37.77 26.80
CA THR A 229 -22.35 39.13 26.39
C THR A 229 -22.07 39.32 24.90
N PHE A 230 -23.13 39.43 24.10
CA PHE A 230 -23.06 39.84 22.71
C PHE A 230 -23.76 41.19 22.55
N VAL A 231 -22.99 42.23 22.17
CA VAL A 231 -23.52 43.56 21.90
C VAL A 231 -23.73 43.69 20.38
N GLY A 232 -24.99 43.55 19.94
CA GLY A 232 -25.35 43.69 18.53
C GLY A 232 -25.25 45.14 18.04
N TYR A 233 -24.59 45.35 16.90
CA TYR A 233 -24.50 46.67 16.26
C TYR A 233 -25.77 46.94 15.44
N GLY A 234 -26.46 48.04 15.74
CA GLY A 234 -27.63 48.50 15.02
C GLY A 234 -27.29 49.47 13.89
N GLY A 235 -27.34 49.02 12.65
CA GLY A 235 -27.31 49.92 11.48
C GLY A 235 -27.18 49.18 10.16
N TYR A 236 -28.10 49.47 9.23
CA TYR A 236 -28.27 48.93 7.86
C TYR A 236 -29.14 47.65 7.74
N ASP A 237 -30.43 47.92 7.60
CA ASP A 237 -31.55 47.00 7.40
C ASP A 237 -32.06 47.16 5.96
N THR A 238 -32.08 46.07 5.17
CA THR A 238 -33.12 45.76 4.16
C THR A 238 -33.00 44.30 3.72
N LEU A 239 -33.57 43.36 4.49
CA LEU A 239 -34.26 42.14 4.02
C LEU A 239 -34.72 41.28 5.22
N SER A 240 -36.04 41.20 5.33
CA SER A 240 -36.94 40.49 6.25
C SER A 240 -36.45 39.16 6.86
N LEU A 241 -35.79 39.25 8.02
CA LEU A 241 -35.88 38.31 9.15
C LEU A 241 -35.92 39.13 10.46
N PRO A 242 -36.60 38.69 11.54
CA PRO A 242 -36.61 39.39 12.82
C PRO A 242 -35.19 39.60 13.35
N ARG A 243 -34.92 40.80 13.88
CA ARG A 243 -33.60 41.31 14.28
C ARG A 243 -32.86 40.50 15.36
N GLU A 244 -33.51 39.51 15.98
CA GLU A 244 -32.98 38.62 17.02
C GLU A 244 -32.46 37.28 16.47
N GLU A 245 -32.61 36.99 15.16
CA GLU A 245 -32.23 35.70 14.55
C GLU A 245 -30.84 35.67 13.91
N ARG A 246 -30.05 36.77 13.96
CA ARG A 246 -28.68 36.78 13.40
C ARG A 246 -27.65 36.55 14.50
N PRO A 247 -26.85 35.47 14.44
CA PRO A 247 -25.71 35.29 15.34
C PRO A 247 -24.75 36.47 15.20
N SER A 248 -24.29 37.00 16.33
CA SER A 248 -23.23 38.01 16.46
C SER A 248 -21.90 37.63 15.79
N LEU A 249 -21.73 36.34 15.46
CA LEU A 249 -20.61 35.78 14.71
C LEU A 249 -20.71 36.01 13.18
N GLY A 250 -21.86 36.45 12.67
CA GLY A 250 -22.07 36.69 11.23
C GLY A 250 -22.31 35.45 10.38
N ILE A 251 -22.63 34.29 11.00
CA ILE A 251 -22.88 33.01 10.31
C ILE A 251 -24.40 32.78 10.18
N ASN A 252 -24.88 32.39 8.99
CA ASN A 252 -26.19 31.74 8.85
C ASN A 252 -26.06 30.30 9.39
N VAL A 253 -26.41 30.05 10.66
CA VAL A 253 -26.38 28.69 11.21
C VAL A 253 -27.50 27.88 10.55
N TRP A 254 -27.12 27.01 9.60
CA TRP A 254 -28.02 26.00 9.05
C TRP A 254 -28.23 24.93 10.11
N ILE A 255 -29.33 25.06 10.87
CA ILE A 255 -29.76 24.05 11.83
C ILE A 255 -30.14 22.78 11.05
N LYS A 256 -29.41 21.69 11.28
CA LYS A 256 -29.78 20.36 10.77
C LYS A 256 -31.10 19.98 11.44
N HIS A 257 -32.18 20.10 10.68
CA HIS A 257 -33.53 19.64 11.03
C HIS A 257 -33.46 18.18 11.51
N TYR A 258 -33.67 17.94 12.81
CA TYR A 258 -34.11 16.62 13.28
C TYR A 258 -35.55 16.44 12.77
N SER A 259 -35.68 15.75 11.64
CA SER A 259 -36.98 15.31 11.12
C SER A 259 -37.51 14.16 11.98
N HIS A 260 -37.97 14.43 13.20
CA HIS A 260 -38.99 13.65 13.90
C HIS A 260 -39.68 14.51 14.97
N PHE A 261 -40.37 15.57 14.54
CA PHE A 261 -41.52 16.08 15.27
C PHE A 261 -42.66 16.30 14.27
N THR A 262 -43.37 15.21 13.97
CA THR A 262 -44.79 15.36 13.65
C THR A 262 -45.48 15.62 14.97
N ASP A 263 -46.00 16.84 15.18
CA ASP A 263 -47.40 17.03 15.54
C ASP A 263 -47.80 18.52 15.56
N ALA A 264 -49.07 18.73 15.21
CA ALA A 264 -49.74 19.99 14.94
C ALA A 264 -49.73 21.02 16.08
N PRO A 265 -49.94 22.33 15.78
CA PRO A 265 -50.00 23.39 16.78
C PRO A 265 -51.19 23.19 17.73
N GLY A 266 -50.92 22.97 19.02
CA GLY A 266 -51.98 22.85 20.02
C GLY A 266 -51.61 22.29 21.40
N SER A 267 -50.42 21.74 21.60
CA SER A 267 -50.04 21.20 22.92
C SER A 267 -49.24 22.22 23.75
N PRO A 268 -49.71 22.61 24.95
CA PRO A 268 -49.09 23.64 25.78
C PRO A 268 -47.88 23.08 26.52
N GLY A 269 -46.69 23.62 26.25
CA GLY A 269 -45.45 23.24 26.94
C GLY A 269 -44.14 23.81 26.40
N PHE A 270 -44.15 24.69 25.38
CA PHE A 270 -42.91 25.26 24.85
C PHE A 270 -42.45 26.49 25.64
N THR A 271 -41.39 26.32 26.42
CA THR A 271 -40.48 27.42 26.79
C THR A 271 -39.53 27.64 25.62
N LYS A 272 -39.35 28.89 25.16
CA LYS A 272 -38.35 29.22 24.13
C LYS A 272 -36.97 28.73 24.57
N PRO A 273 -36.15 28.12 23.69
CA PRO A 273 -34.83 27.65 24.09
C PRO A 273 -33.99 28.87 24.49
N LYS A 274 -33.49 28.86 25.72
CA LYS A 274 -32.41 29.73 26.17
C LYS A 274 -31.09 29.20 25.57
N TRP A 275 -30.06 30.04 25.46
CA TRP A 275 -28.73 29.54 25.06
C TRP A 275 -28.17 28.48 26.02
N SER A 276 -28.67 28.41 27.26
CA SER A 276 -28.43 27.32 28.22
C SER A 276 -29.10 25.99 27.87
N ASP A 277 -30.05 26.00 26.93
CA ASP A 277 -30.77 24.81 26.42
C ASP A 277 -30.09 24.24 25.17
N TYR A 278 -29.03 24.92 24.69
CA TYR A 278 -28.06 24.31 23.79
C TYR A 278 -27.13 23.51 24.67
N ILE A 279 -27.17 22.19 24.48
CA ILE A 279 -26.23 21.27 25.08
C ILE A 279 -24.85 21.76 24.62
N ALA A 280 -24.02 22.24 25.55
CA ALA A 280 -22.60 22.20 25.32
C ALA A 280 -22.31 20.72 25.07
N GLU A 281 -22.05 20.34 23.83
CA GLU A 281 -21.43 19.05 23.57
C GLU A 281 -20.15 19.10 24.40
N GLU A 282 -20.16 18.42 25.56
CA GLU A 282 -18.94 18.15 26.29
C GLU A 282 -18.07 17.38 25.32
N PHE A 283 -17.11 18.09 24.75
CA PHE A 283 -16.12 17.51 23.89
C PHE A 283 -15.28 16.59 24.77
N PRO A 284 -15.26 15.28 24.50
CA PRO A 284 -14.36 14.38 25.21
C PRO A 284 -12.94 14.93 25.13
N THR A 285 -12.31 15.05 26.29
CA THR A 285 -10.90 15.40 26.38
C THR A 285 -10.09 14.16 26.13
N VAL A 286 -9.18 14.26 25.17
CA VAL A 286 -8.14 13.28 24.91
C VAL A 286 -6.88 13.75 25.62
N SER A 287 -6.42 12.95 26.57
CA SER A 287 -5.21 13.20 27.32
C SER A 287 -4.03 12.41 26.77
N PHE A 288 -2.81 12.91 27.00
CA PHE A 288 -1.58 12.33 26.48
C PHE A 288 -0.65 12.01 27.66
N GLU A 289 -0.68 10.77 28.10
CA GLU A 289 0.15 10.31 29.21
C GLU A 289 1.57 10.07 28.76
N MET A 290 2.50 10.84 29.31
CA MET A 290 3.90 10.75 28.91
C MET A 290 4.66 9.54 29.50
N ASN A 291 4.01 8.65 30.25
CA ASN A 291 4.62 7.49 30.91
C ASN A 291 5.93 7.78 31.67
N GLY A 292 6.03 8.97 32.27
CA GLY A 292 7.16 9.37 33.10
C GLY A 292 8.35 10.03 32.38
N HIS A 293 8.27 10.31 31.07
CA HIS A 293 9.37 10.89 30.29
C HIS A 293 8.96 12.14 29.48
N GLY A 294 9.85 13.13 29.35
CA GLY A 294 9.60 14.31 28.50
C GLY A 294 8.60 15.32 29.07
N ALA A 295 8.37 16.41 28.32
CA ALA A 295 7.39 17.43 28.70
C ALA A 295 5.96 16.96 28.41
N GLN A 296 5.00 17.31 29.29
CA GLN A 296 3.60 16.95 29.10
C GLN A 296 3.04 17.53 27.80
N VAL A 297 2.36 16.69 27.03
CA VAL A 297 1.63 17.13 25.84
C VAL A 297 0.28 17.67 26.27
N PRO A 298 -0.13 18.87 25.82
CA PRO A 298 -1.43 19.43 26.16
C PRO A 298 -2.58 18.52 25.72
N GLU A 299 -3.60 18.41 26.56
CA GLU A 299 -4.84 17.68 26.24
C GLU A 299 -5.55 18.30 25.02
N GLN A 300 -6.27 17.47 24.27
CA GLN A 300 -7.05 17.88 23.11
C GLN A 300 -8.55 17.73 23.38
N ASN A 301 -9.33 18.75 23.04
CA ASN A 301 -10.79 18.69 23.10
C ASN A 301 -11.31 18.25 21.74
N ILE A 302 -12.01 17.10 21.68
CA ILE A 302 -12.39 16.47 20.42
C ILE A 302 -13.90 16.57 20.21
N ALA A 303 -14.31 17.09 19.06
CA ALA A 303 -15.72 17.10 18.68
C ALA A 303 -16.25 15.71 18.34
N PRO A 304 -17.54 15.39 18.55
CA PRO A 304 -18.11 14.12 18.10
C PRO A 304 -17.80 13.91 16.61
N GLN A 305 -17.25 12.73 16.25
CA GLN A 305 -16.83 12.38 14.89
C GLN A 305 -15.61 13.14 14.34
N GLN A 306 -14.98 14.01 15.13
CA GLN A 306 -13.70 14.62 14.78
C GLN A 306 -12.56 13.69 15.18
N LEU A 307 -11.60 13.50 14.28
CA LEU A 307 -10.39 12.74 14.56
C LEU A 307 -9.49 13.50 15.54
N VAL A 308 -8.88 12.76 16.47
CA VAL A 308 -7.82 13.26 17.34
C VAL A 308 -6.65 13.70 16.47
N THR A 309 -6.08 14.89 16.70
CA THR A 309 -4.92 15.33 15.93
C THR A 309 -3.65 14.73 16.54
N GLU A 310 -2.79 14.09 15.75
CA GLU A 310 -1.52 13.60 16.30
C GLU A 310 -0.68 14.77 16.84
N PRO A 311 -0.27 14.78 18.12
CA PRO A 311 0.55 15.86 18.65
C PRO A 311 1.99 15.78 18.11
N PRO A 312 2.75 16.90 18.10
CA PRO A 312 4.15 16.89 17.70
C PRO A 312 4.95 15.86 18.50
N VAL A 313 5.88 15.16 17.84
CA VAL A 313 6.72 14.12 18.45
C VAL A 313 7.38 14.67 19.73
N PRO A 314 7.03 14.15 20.92
CA PRO A 314 7.58 14.64 22.17
C PRO A 314 9.06 14.25 22.29
N THR A 315 9.80 15.02 23.08
CA THR A 315 11.24 14.80 23.31
C THR A 315 11.52 14.57 24.79
N ALA A 316 12.45 13.66 25.08
CA ALA A 316 12.91 13.35 26.43
C ALA A 316 14.41 13.02 26.40
N ASP A 317 15.19 13.68 27.25
CA ASP A 317 16.65 13.47 27.31
C ASP A 317 16.98 12.03 27.68
N GLY A 318 17.74 11.35 26.82
CA GLY A 318 18.13 9.95 27.04
C GLY A 318 17.03 8.93 26.75
N TRP A 319 15.92 9.31 26.12
CA TRP A 319 14.83 8.40 25.70
C TRP A 319 14.37 8.71 24.27
N ASN A 320 14.17 7.67 23.46
CA ASN A 320 13.55 7.79 22.15
C ASN A 320 12.04 7.55 22.29
N PHE A 321 11.25 8.48 21.78
CA PHE A 321 9.82 8.32 21.62
C PHE A 321 9.53 7.24 20.57
N THR A 322 8.67 6.28 20.88
CA THR A 322 8.37 5.12 20.03
C THR A 322 6.96 5.13 19.44
N GLY A 323 6.15 6.14 19.73
CA GLY A 323 4.78 6.27 19.26
C GLY A 323 3.78 6.54 20.38
N TRP A 324 2.56 6.90 20.02
CA TRP A 324 1.42 6.98 20.92
C TRP A 324 0.65 5.65 20.90
N PHE A 325 0.06 5.28 22.03
CA PHE A 325 -0.64 4.01 22.22
C PHE A 325 -1.97 4.22 22.91
N ASP A 326 -2.91 3.38 22.58
CA ASP A 326 -4.29 3.38 23.04
C ASP A 326 -4.45 2.75 24.43
N ASP A 327 -3.45 2.02 24.87
CA ASP A 327 -3.43 1.31 26.14
C ASP A 327 -2.15 1.60 26.93
N ALA A 328 -2.28 1.50 28.25
CA ALA A 328 -1.17 1.71 29.18
C ALA A 328 -0.09 0.61 29.09
N GLU A 329 -0.41 -0.57 28.56
CA GLU A 329 0.55 -1.64 28.31
C GLU A 329 1.40 -1.43 27.03
N LEU A 330 1.11 -0.39 26.24
CA LEU A 330 1.77 -0.04 24.99
C LEU A 330 1.66 -1.13 23.91
N LEU A 331 0.50 -1.78 23.81
CA LEU A 331 0.25 -2.92 22.92
C LEU A 331 -0.54 -2.54 21.66
N VAL A 332 -1.33 -1.48 21.72
CA VAL A 332 -2.26 -0.99 20.71
C VAL A 332 -1.84 0.44 20.35
N PRO A 333 -1.25 0.69 19.19
CA PRO A 333 -0.81 2.02 18.82
C PRO A 333 -1.95 2.93 18.37
N ALA A 334 -1.82 4.21 18.70
CA ALA A 334 -2.74 5.27 18.36
C ALA A 334 -2.91 5.44 16.85
N ASN A 335 -4.16 5.44 16.37
CA ASN A 335 -4.47 5.75 14.99
C ASN A 335 -5.30 7.04 14.86
N PHE A 336 -4.59 8.17 14.84
CA PHE A 336 -5.16 9.52 14.69
C PHE A 336 -5.92 9.75 13.35
N SER A 337 -5.89 8.80 12.42
CA SER A 337 -6.56 8.91 11.10
C SER A 337 -7.92 8.21 11.02
N ASN A 338 -8.24 7.31 11.95
CA ASN A 338 -9.51 6.57 11.96
C ASN A 338 -10.26 6.59 13.30
N ASP A 339 -9.62 7.08 14.37
CA ASP A 339 -10.16 7.09 15.74
C ASP A 339 -11.19 8.22 15.94
N SER A 340 -12.24 8.16 15.14
CA SER A 340 -13.36 9.12 15.07
C SER A 340 -14.44 8.81 16.11
N THR A 341 -14.28 7.71 16.87
CA THR A 341 -15.18 7.29 17.94
C THR A 341 -14.36 7.02 19.18
N ILE A 342 -14.47 7.93 20.14
CA ILE A 342 -13.78 7.97 21.44
C ILE A 342 -13.58 6.57 22.05
N ASN A 343 -12.46 5.92 21.70
CA ASN A 343 -11.64 5.19 22.64
C ASN A 343 -10.29 4.85 21.98
N PRO A 344 -9.20 5.33 22.59
CA PRO A 344 -9.13 5.75 23.99
C PRO A 344 -9.20 7.26 24.21
N THR A 345 -9.69 7.61 25.39
CA THR A 345 -9.63 8.98 25.95
C THR A 345 -8.23 9.36 26.47
N ILE A 346 -7.29 8.41 26.51
CA ILE A 346 -5.91 8.60 26.95
C ILE A 346 -4.98 7.90 25.97
N PHE A 347 -4.08 8.66 25.35
CA PHE A 347 -2.97 8.11 24.58
C PHE A 347 -1.71 8.06 25.43
N HIS A 348 -1.08 6.89 25.50
CA HIS A 348 0.11 6.62 26.29
C HIS A 348 1.37 6.71 25.40
N ALA A 349 2.33 7.54 25.81
CA ALA A 349 3.60 7.69 25.11
C ALA A 349 4.48 6.47 25.31
N GLY A 350 4.89 5.84 24.21
CA GLY A 350 5.92 4.82 24.23
C GLY A 350 7.31 5.46 24.32
N TRP A 351 8.14 4.97 25.26
CA TRP A 351 9.51 5.43 25.43
C TRP A 351 10.46 4.24 25.51
N ARG A 352 11.61 4.38 24.86
CA ARG A 352 12.74 3.44 25.03
C ARG A 352 13.99 4.20 25.43
N PRO A 353 14.77 3.73 26.42
CA PRO A 353 15.98 4.42 26.82
C PRO A 353 16.95 4.44 25.65
N VAL A 354 17.58 5.59 25.42
CA VAL A 354 18.67 5.75 24.45
C VAL A 354 19.85 4.97 24.99
N THR A 355 19.86 3.68 24.67
CA THR A 355 21.01 2.80 24.79
C THR A 355 21.57 2.67 23.37
N GLU A 356 22.51 3.57 23.08
CA GLU A 356 23.50 3.47 22.00
C GLU A 356 22.92 3.26 20.58
N SER A 357 22.36 4.32 19.99
CA SER A 357 21.94 4.37 18.59
C SER A 357 23.10 4.83 17.70
N SER A 358 23.48 4.00 16.72
CA SER A 358 24.20 4.47 15.53
C SER A 358 23.18 4.87 14.46
N VAL A 359 23.09 6.15 14.13
CA VAL A 359 22.39 6.58 12.92
C VAL A 359 23.31 6.31 11.73
N LEU A 360 23.03 5.25 10.97
CA LEU A 360 23.68 4.98 9.68
C LEU A 360 22.65 5.21 8.58
N ASP A 361 22.94 6.09 7.62
CA ASP A 361 22.09 6.37 6.45
C ASP A 361 20.60 6.67 6.76
N GLY A 362 20.34 7.28 7.93
CA GLY A 362 19.00 7.64 8.39
C GLY A 362 18.23 6.52 9.10
N PHE A 363 18.76 5.30 9.19
CA PHE A 363 18.15 4.20 9.94
C PHE A 363 18.41 4.35 11.44
N ILE A 364 17.36 4.17 12.24
CA ILE A 364 17.43 4.04 13.69
C ILE A 364 17.35 2.55 14.00
N SER A 365 18.36 2.02 14.69
CA SER A 365 18.43 0.59 15.01
C SER A 365 18.83 0.37 16.45
N VAL A 366 18.32 -0.71 17.03
CA VAL A 366 18.59 -1.12 18.41
C VAL A 366 18.96 -2.60 18.46
N ILE A 367 19.72 -2.97 19.47
CA ILE A 367 20.03 -4.36 19.85
C ILE A 367 19.41 -4.64 21.21
N ASP A 368 19.09 -5.91 21.50
CA ASP A 368 18.78 -6.31 22.86
C ASP A 368 20.11 -6.38 23.65
N PRO A 369 20.31 -5.55 24.70
CA PRO A 369 21.55 -5.59 25.48
C PRO A 369 21.72 -6.91 26.26
N ASN A 370 20.64 -7.66 26.46
CA ASN A 370 20.64 -8.94 27.16
C ASN A 370 20.77 -10.14 26.19
N ASP A 371 20.58 -9.92 24.89
CA ASP A 371 20.72 -10.94 23.85
C ASP A 371 21.31 -10.38 22.56
N LEU A 372 22.64 -10.23 22.56
CA LEU A 372 23.41 -9.81 21.39
C LEU A 372 23.34 -10.81 20.22
N THR A 373 22.84 -12.03 20.45
CA THR A 373 22.70 -13.05 19.40
C THR A 373 21.41 -12.90 18.59
N ALA A 374 20.41 -12.17 19.12
CA ALA A 374 19.16 -11.87 18.45
C ALA A 374 19.32 -10.95 17.21
N GLY A 375 20.46 -10.29 17.05
CA GLY A 375 20.71 -9.31 15.99
C GLY A 375 20.10 -7.93 16.30
N ALA A 376 20.06 -7.06 15.29
CA ALA A 376 19.54 -5.71 15.42
C ALA A 376 18.12 -5.59 14.83
N SER A 377 17.31 -4.75 15.48
CA SER A 377 15.99 -4.33 15.00
C SER A 377 16.07 -2.93 14.42
N VAL A 378 15.56 -2.72 13.22
CA VAL A 378 15.35 -1.36 12.67
C VAL A 378 14.04 -0.82 13.22
N ILE A 379 14.08 0.26 13.99
CA ILE A 379 12.91 0.81 14.72
C ILE A 379 12.48 2.18 14.20
N GLY A 380 13.12 2.69 13.15
CA GLY A 380 12.79 3.99 12.61
C GLY A 380 13.64 4.39 11.41
N TYR A 381 13.12 5.34 10.65
CA TYR A 381 13.82 5.95 9.51
C TYR A 381 13.61 7.47 9.49
N ARG A 382 14.73 8.20 9.46
CA ARG A 382 14.82 9.67 9.36
C ARG A 382 15.43 10.15 8.04
N GLY A 383 15.75 9.23 7.13
CA GLY A 383 16.23 9.61 5.81
C GLY A 383 15.09 10.09 4.90
N SER A 384 15.45 10.65 3.75
CA SER A 384 14.52 11.22 2.78
C SER A 384 14.33 10.34 1.53
N ALA A 385 14.97 9.17 1.46
CA ALA A 385 14.84 8.29 0.31
C ALA A 385 13.48 7.58 0.30
N LEU A 386 12.81 7.61 -0.85
CA LEU A 386 11.52 6.95 -1.06
C LEU A 386 11.64 5.56 -1.72
N ASP A 387 12.80 5.24 -2.31
CA ASP A 387 13.20 3.89 -2.71
C ASP A 387 14.33 3.45 -1.79
N LEU A 388 14.02 2.48 -0.92
CA LEU A 388 14.81 2.22 0.27
C LEU A 388 15.33 0.79 0.31
N ALA A 389 16.64 0.61 0.40
CA ALA A 389 17.24 -0.67 0.74
C ALA A 389 17.60 -0.68 2.22
N ILE A 390 16.87 -1.47 3.02
CA ILE A 390 17.21 -1.64 4.45
C ILE A 390 18.54 -2.41 4.51
N PRO A 391 19.53 -1.95 5.30
CA PRO A 391 20.84 -2.58 5.33
C PRO A 391 20.75 -3.98 5.95
N ALA A 392 21.50 -4.94 5.41
CA ALA A 392 21.57 -6.29 5.97
C ALA A 392 22.26 -6.34 7.35
N THR A 393 23.06 -5.32 7.66
CA THR A 393 23.78 -5.18 8.93
C THR A 393 23.84 -3.73 9.36
N VAL A 394 23.80 -3.47 10.66
CA VAL A 394 24.03 -2.14 11.26
C VAL A 394 25.22 -2.20 12.21
N THR A 395 25.93 -1.07 12.39
CA THR A 395 27.14 -1.02 13.24
C THR A 395 26.89 -0.20 14.49
N ILE A 396 26.71 -0.86 15.63
CA ILE A 396 26.48 -0.24 16.93
C ILE A 396 27.75 -0.39 17.77
N ASN A 397 28.31 0.73 18.26
CA ASN A 397 29.58 0.79 19.01
C ASN A 397 30.77 0.09 18.32
N GLY A 398 30.86 0.21 17.00
CA GLY A 398 31.93 -0.42 16.22
C GLY A 398 31.76 -1.93 16.00
N THR A 399 30.67 -2.52 16.47
CA THR A 399 30.33 -3.94 16.24
C THR A 399 29.19 -4.05 15.23
N SER A 400 29.34 -4.95 14.25
CA SER A 400 28.35 -5.18 13.21
C SER A 400 27.33 -6.26 13.61
N PHE A 401 26.05 -5.93 13.54
CA PHE A 401 24.94 -6.82 13.86
C PHE A 401 24.05 -7.03 12.63
N PRO A 402 23.61 -8.27 12.33
CA PRO A 402 22.64 -8.51 11.26
C PRO A 402 21.29 -7.90 11.60
N VAL A 403 20.59 -7.34 10.62
CA VAL A 403 19.21 -6.87 10.80
C VAL A 403 18.27 -8.06 10.73
N THR A 404 17.66 -8.40 11.85
CA THR A 404 16.82 -9.59 12.04
C THR A 404 15.34 -9.25 12.25
N ALA A 405 15.02 -7.99 12.56
CA ALA A 405 13.65 -7.55 12.72
C ALA A 405 13.41 -6.13 12.21
N ILE A 406 12.19 -5.87 11.75
CA ILE A 406 11.66 -4.53 11.51
C ILE A 406 10.67 -4.22 12.62
N GLY A 407 11.00 -3.21 13.41
CA GLY A 407 10.23 -2.79 14.57
C GLY A 407 8.93 -2.08 14.23
N ASP A 408 8.15 -1.86 15.27
CA ASP A 408 6.88 -1.13 15.20
C ASP A 408 7.12 0.26 14.62
N PHE A 409 6.25 0.70 13.69
CA PHE A 409 6.31 2.04 13.06
C PHE A 409 7.60 2.39 12.31
N ALA A 410 8.50 1.43 12.09
CA ALA A 410 9.85 1.73 11.61
C ALA A 410 9.87 2.59 10.33
N PHE A 411 8.88 2.40 9.45
CA PHE A 411 8.70 3.14 8.21
C PHE A 411 7.28 3.69 8.00
N PHE A 412 6.55 3.96 9.08
CA PHE A 412 5.21 4.55 9.01
C PHE A 412 5.24 5.98 8.43
N LEU A 413 4.27 6.30 7.55
CA LEU A 413 4.09 7.64 6.95
C LEU A 413 5.36 8.23 6.31
N LYS A 414 6.16 7.40 5.63
CA LYS A 414 7.41 7.84 4.98
C LYS A 414 7.25 8.16 3.49
N GLY A 415 6.09 7.88 2.91
CA GLY A 415 5.85 8.06 1.47
C GLY A 415 6.70 7.12 0.60
N LEU A 416 7.12 5.97 1.13
CA LEU A 416 7.99 5.03 0.42
C LEU A 416 7.29 4.48 -0.82
N THR A 417 8.01 4.49 -1.94
CA THR A 417 7.58 3.95 -3.23
C THR A 417 8.12 2.53 -3.49
N ALA A 418 9.25 2.18 -2.86
CA ALA A 418 9.85 0.85 -2.90
C ALA A 418 10.68 0.57 -1.65
N VAL A 419 10.71 -0.70 -1.22
CA VAL A 419 11.54 -1.19 -0.10
C VAL A 419 12.16 -2.54 -0.44
N THR A 420 13.44 -2.72 -0.12
CA THR A 420 14.11 -4.02 -0.08
C THR A 420 14.37 -4.42 1.38
N ILE A 421 13.78 -5.55 1.80
CA ILE A 421 13.96 -6.14 3.14
C ILE A 421 15.08 -7.20 3.09
N PRO A 422 16.09 -7.16 3.99
CA PRO A 422 17.16 -8.14 4.06
C PRO A 422 16.67 -9.56 4.30
N ALA A 423 17.38 -10.54 3.75
CA ALA A 423 17.02 -11.95 3.85
C ALA A 423 17.06 -12.51 5.30
N GLN A 424 17.75 -11.83 6.21
CA GLN A 424 17.92 -12.24 7.60
C GLN A 424 16.74 -11.81 8.49
N VAL A 425 15.84 -10.97 7.99
CA VAL A 425 14.66 -10.53 8.75
C VAL A 425 13.71 -11.71 8.97
N THR A 426 13.40 -11.97 10.23
CA THR A 426 12.47 -13.03 10.66
C THR A 426 11.15 -12.48 11.19
N VAL A 427 11.12 -11.20 11.59
CA VAL A 427 9.93 -10.54 12.15
C VAL A 427 9.73 -9.17 11.53
N ILE A 428 8.51 -8.92 11.06
CA ILE A 428 8.03 -7.58 10.69
C ILE A 428 6.93 -7.23 11.68
N LYS A 429 7.11 -6.18 12.47
CA LYS A 429 6.15 -5.84 13.52
C LYS A 429 5.04 -4.89 13.03
N GLN A 430 4.19 -4.49 13.96
CA GLN A 430 2.95 -3.75 13.71
C GLN A 430 3.23 -2.42 13.00
N TYR A 431 2.39 -2.05 12.03
CA TYR A 431 2.50 -0.80 11.25
C TYR A 431 3.87 -0.53 10.59
N ALA A 432 4.77 -1.52 10.51
CA ALA A 432 6.17 -1.31 10.11
C ALA A 432 6.32 -0.58 8.78
N PHE A 433 5.42 -0.79 7.82
CA PHE A 433 5.40 -0.16 6.50
C PHE A 433 4.04 0.49 6.15
N ALA A 434 3.21 0.80 7.15
CA ALA A 434 1.88 1.39 6.92
C ALA A 434 1.94 2.84 6.39
N ASP A 435 0.88 3.25 5.68
CA ASP A 435 0.71 4.59 5.10
C ASP A 435 1.89 5.02 4.20
N ASN A 436 2.13 4.22 3.17
CA ASN A 436 3.17 4.48 2.17
C ASN A 436 2.60 4.38 0.76
N GLN A 437 3.46 4.42 -0.25
CA GLN A 437 3.11 4.35 -1.67
C GLN A 437 3.68 3.08 -2.33
N LEU A 438 3.93 2.01 -1.55
CA LEU A 438 4.55 0.79 -2.06
C LEU A 438 3.63 0.11 -3.07
N THR A 439 4.16 -0.19 -4.26
CA THR A 439 3.40 -0.87 -5.33
C THR A 439 3.62 -2.38 -5.37
N SER A 440 4.73 -2.83 -4.77
CA SER A 440 5.09 -4.22 -4.57
C SER A 440 6.00 -4.36 -3.36
N ILE A 441 6.02 -5.53 -2.75
CA ILE A 441 6.94 -5.86 -1.66
C ILE A 441 7.37 -7.33 -1.77
N THR A 442 8.65 -7.60 -1.51
CA THR A 442 9.17 -8.97 -1.36
C THR A 442 9.41 -9.23 0.12
N ILE A 443 8.54 -10.04 0.73
CA ILE A 443 8.72 -10.49 2.11
C ILE A 443 9.74 -11.64 2.12
N PRO A 444 10.85 -11.54 2.87
CA PRO A 444 11.87 -12.59 2.91
C PRO A 444 11.32 -13.93 3.39
N THR A 445 11.87 -15.04 2.88
CA THR A 445 11.44 -16.40 3.24
C THR A 445 11.69 -16.76 4.70
N GLY A 446 12.56 -16.02 5.39
CA GLY A 446 12.84 -16.19 6.81
C GLY A 446 11.80 -15.57 7.73
N VAL A 447 10.87 -14.75 7.21
CA VAL A 447 9.82 -14.11 8.01
C VAL A 447 8.83 -15.16 8.50
N THR A 448 8.67 -15.26 9.81
CA THR A 448 7.72 -16.15 10.47
C THR A 448 6.52 -15.41 11.05
N SER A 449 6.64 -14.10 11.27
CA SER A 449 5.59 -13.26 11.85
C SER A 449 5.50 -11.91 11.14
N ILE A 450 4.27 -11.51 10.81
CA ILE A 450 3.92 -10.18 10.28
C ILE A 450 2.87 -9.60 11.22
N GLY A 451 3.21 -8.50 11.89
CA GLY A 451 2.35 -7.83 12.85
C GLY A 451 1.16 -7.14 12.19
N ASP A 452 0.19 -6.75 13.02
CA ASP A 452 -1.05 -6.14 12.56
C ASP A 452 -0.80 -4.86 11.78
N LEU A 453 -1.60 -4.62 10.75
CA LEU A 453 -1.55 -3.42 9.90
C LEU A 453 -0.17 -3.13 9.29
N ALA A 454 0.76 -4.11 9.25
CA ALA A 454 2.16 -3.88 8.85
C ALA A 454 2.32 -3.28 7.43
N PHE A 455 1.37 -3.52 6.52
CA PHE A 455 1.34 -2.96 5.16
C PHE A 455 0.02 -2.21 4.87
N TYR A 456 -0.66 -1.71 5.90
CA TYR A 456 -1.88 -0.91 5.77
C TYR A 456 -1.67 0.32 4.87
N PHE A 457 -2.70 0.72 4.12
CA PHE A 457 -2.74 1.95 3.31
C PHE A 457 -1.52 2.12 2.40
N ASN A 458 -1.39 1.17 1.48
CA ASN A 458 -0.35 1.15 0.46
C ASN A 458 -0.99 1.00 -0.93
N ARG A 459 -0.16 0.79 -1.96
CA ARG A 459 -0.61 0.59 -3.34
C ARG A 459 -0.22 -0.79 -3.86
N LEU A 460 -0.07 -1.78 -2.97
CA LEU A 460 0.45 -3.10 -3.31
C LEU A 460 -0.50 -3.77 -4.30
N SER A 461 0.00 -4.12 -5.47
CA SER A 461 -0.75 -4.84 -6.51
C SER A 461 -0.55 -6.36 -6.46
N VAL A 462 0.55 -6.77 -5.84
CA VAL A 462 0.95 -8.17 -5.64
C VAL A 462 1.69 -8.29 -4.31
N VAL A 463 1.46 -9.41 -3.62
CA VAL A 463 2.25 -9.84 -2.48
C VAL A 463 2.46 -11.35 -2.55
N SER A 464 3.65 -11.81 -2.12
CA SER A 464 3.95 -13.23 -1.90
C SER A 464 4.13 -13.44 -0.41
N ILE A 465 3.22 -14.18 0.22
CA ILE A 465 3.31 -14.55 1.64
C ILE A 465 4.25 -15.76 1.75
N PRO A 466 5.32 -15.70 2.55
CA PRO A 466 6.25 -16.83 2.70
C PRO A 466 5.63 -18.05 3.39
N ASP A 467 6.08 -19.25 3.02
CA ASP A 467 5.70 -20.53 3.64
C ASP A 467 6.11 -20.66 5.13
N GLY A 468 6.90 -19.70 5.65
CA GLY A 468 7.28 -19.62 7.07
C GLY A 468 6.25 -18.91 7.94
N VAL A 469 5.29 -18.18 7.35
CA VAL A 469 4.28 -17.42 8.08
C VAL A 469 3.18 -18.37 8.58
N THR A 470 2.91 -18.34 9.88
CA THR A 470 1.90 -19.20 10.53
C THR A 470 0.56 -18.51 10.77
N SER A 471 0.54 -17.18 10.80
CA SER A 471 -0.66 -16.37 10.99
C SER A 471 -0.55 -15.06 10.23
N ILE A 472 -1.67 -14.58 9.71
CA ILE A 472 -1.79 -13.24 9.13
C ILE A 472 -2.54 -12.40 10.16
N GLY A 473 -1.89 -11.34 10.64
CA GLY A 473 -2.45 -10.43 11.63
C GLY A 473 -3.69 -9.66 11.15
N GLU A 474 -4.26 -8.87 12.04
CA GLU A 474 -5.37 -7.98 11.74
C GLU A 474 -4.92 -6.89 10.75
N GLY A 475 -5.70 -6.64 9.70
CA GLY A 475 -5.51 -5.54 8.78
C GLY A 475 -4.18 -5.50 8.01
N VAL A 476 -3.36 -6.57 8.01
CA VAL A 476 -1.98 -6.53 7.47
C VAL A 476 -1.88 -5.90 6.08
N PHE A 477 -2.82 -6.21 5.18
CA PHE A 477 -2.88 -5.65 3.83
C PHE A 477 -4.15 -4.82 3.59
N TYR A 478 -4.76 -4.28 4.65
CA TYR A 478 -5.94 -3.41 4.54
C TYR A 478 -5.64 -2.17 3.68
N TYR A 479 -6.57 -1.78 2.82
CA TYR A 479 -6.47 -0.62 1.93
C TYR A 479 -5.25 -0.70 0.99
N ASN A 480 -5.29 -1.66 0.08
CA ASN A 480 -4.26 -1.90 -0.93
C ASN A 480 -4.90 -2.11 -2.31
N ARG A 481 -4.12 -2.56 -3.30
CA ARG A 481 -4.61 -2.78 -4.68
C ARG A 481 -4.38 -4.22 -5.14
N LEU A 482 -4.36 -5.18 -4.21
CA LEU A 482 -4.06 -6.58 -4.51
C LEU A 482 -5.15 -7.15 -5.42
N THR A 483 -4.75 -7.78 -6.52
CA THR A 483 -5.70 -8.40 -7.47
C THR A 483 -5.91 -9.90 -7.24
N SER A 484 -4.96 -10.53 -6.57
CA SER A 484 -5.05 -11.92 -6.11
C SER A 484 -4.09 -12.14 -4.94
N VAL A 485 -4.41 -13.10 -4.07
CA VAL A 485 -3.52 -13.53 -3.01
C VAL A 485 -3.53 -15.06 -2.87
N THR A 486 -2.37 -15.64 -2.56
CA THR A 486 -2.24 -17.06 -2.19
C THR A 486 -1.80 -17.13 -0.73
N ILE A 487 -2.64 -17.72 0.10
CA ILE A 487 -2.37 -18.00 1.51
C ILE A 487 -1.70 -19.38 1.58
N PRO A 488 -0.45 -19.49 2.10
CA PRO A 488 0.26 -20.77 2.13
C PRO A 488 -0.35 -21.75 3.14
N ASP A 489 -0.08 -23.05 2.94
CA ASP A 489 -0.56 -24.14 3.82
C ASP A 489 -0.02 -24.04 5.27
N SER A 490 0.98 -23.20 5.52
CA SER A 490 1.51 -22.93 6.86
C SER A 490 0.61 -22.04 7.71
N VAL A 491 -0.30 -21.27 7.10
CA VAL A 491 -1.15 -20.31 7.80
C VAL A 491 -2.34 -21.02 8.45
N THR A 492 -2.52 -20.81 9.75
CA THR A 492 -3.64 -21.36 10.53
C THR A 492 -4.74 -20.33 10.79
N SER A 493 -4.43 -19.04 10.80
CA SER A 493 -5.41 -17.97 11.05
C SER A 493 -5.19 -16.75 10.15
N ILE A 494 -6.30 -16.15 9.74
CA ILE A 494 -6.36 -14.88 9.00
C ILE A 494 -7.12 -13.89 9.88
N GLY A 495 -6.46 -12.81 10.29
CA GLY A 495 -7.03 -11.78 11.15
C GLY A 495 -8.16 -10.98 10.51
N GLY A 496 -8.87 -10.21 11.34
CA GLY A 496 -9.92 -9.30 10.88
C GLY A 496 -9.36 -8.28 9.89
N SER A 497 -10.17 -7.90 8.91
CA SER A 497 -9.85 -6.91 7.86
C SER A 497 -8.55 -7.13 7.07
N ALA A 498 -7.91 -8.31 7.17
CA ALA A 498 -6.55 -8.55 6.70
C ALA A 498 -6.33 -8.19 5.22
N PHE A 499 -7.37 -8.33 4.38
CA PHE A 499 -7.39 -8.00 2.96
C PHE A 499 -8.58 -7.13 2.56
N THR A 500 -9.19 -6.38 3.48
CA THR A 500 -10.30 -5.46 3.16
C THR A 500 -9.86 -4.33 2.23
N LEU A 501 -10.79 -3.73 1.48
CA LEU A 501 -10.53 -2.60 0.56
C LEU A 501 -9.32 -2.89 -0.33
N ASN A 502 -9.39 -4.02 -1.02
CA ASN A 502 -8.44 -4.42 -2.05
C ASN A 502 -9.19 -4.59 -3.38
N ARG A 503 -8.53 -5.19 -4.38
CA ARG A 503 -9.12 -5.43 -5.71
C ARG A 503 -9.11 -6.92 -6.03
N LEU A 504 -9.24 -7.78 -5.00
CA LEU A 504 -9.05 -9.22 -5.15
C LEU A 504 -10.15 -9.79 -6.03
N THR A 505 -9.77 -10.37 -7.16
CA THR A 505 -10.67 -11.14 -8.04
C THR A 505 -10.63 -12.63 -7.75
N SER A 506 -9.59 -13.07 -7.04
CA SER A 506 -9.42 -14.46 -6.61
C SER A 506 -8.57 -14.55 -5.35
N VAL A 507 -8.90 -15.52 -4.50
CA VAL A 507 -8.12 -15.90 -3.31
C VAL A 507 -7.92 -17.41 -3.30
N SER A 508 -6.71 -17.85 -2.98
CA SER A 508 -6.39 -19.25 -2.73
C SER A 508 -6.05 -19.43 -1.25
N LEU A 509 -6.87 -20.17 -0.51
CA LEU A 509 -6.68 -20.43 0.92
C LEU A 509 -5.88 -21.72 1.14
N GLY A 510 -4.94 -21.69 2.09
CA GLY A 510 -4.16 -22.86 2.51
C GLY A 510 -5.03 -23.88 3.24
N ASN A 511 -4.69 -25.17 3.13
CA ASN A 511 -5.47 -26.27 3.68
C ASN A 511 -5.43 -26.38 5.22
N SER A 512 -4.61 -25.55 5.88
CA SER A 512 -4.49 -25.52 7.35
C SER A 512 -5.21 -24.35 8.00
N VAL A 513 -5.87 -23.48 7.22
CA VAL A 513 -6.58 -22.31 7.76
C VAL A 513 -7.76 -22.80 8.60
N THR A 514 -7.80 -22.44 9.88
CA THR A 514 -8.88 -22.79 10.82
C THR A 514 -9.79 -21.62 11.14
N ALA A 515 -9.32 -20.38 10.98
CA ALA A 515 -10.08 -19.18 11.32
C ALA A 515 -9.90 -18.08 10.26
N ILE A 516 -11.02 -17.45 9.86
CA ILE A 516 -11.07 -16.25 9.01
C ILE A 516 -11.77 -15.17 9.82
N GLY A 517 -11.09 -14.06 10.10
CA GLY A 517 -11.60 -12.97 10.94
C GLY A 517 -12.67 -12.11 10.26
N ASP A 518 -13.25 -11.21 11.04
CA ASP A 518 -14.30 -10.27 10.61
C ASP A 518 -13.79 -9.41 9.46
N TYR A 519 -14.61 -9.16 8.45
CA TYR A 519 -14.30 -8.33 7.28
C TYR A 519 -13.07 -8.77 6.46
N ALA A 520 -12.41 -9.90 6.75
CA ALA A 520 -11.08 -10.25 6.24
C ALA A 520 -10.88 -10.10 4.73
N PHE A 521 -11.91 -10.34 3.92
CA PHE A 521 -11.94 -10.21 2.46
C PHE A 521 -13.14 -9.35 1.98
N SER A 522 -13.64 -8.43 2.81
CA SER A 522 -14.71 -7.53 2.42
C SER A 522 -14.22 -6.42 1.48
N HIS A 523 -15.13 -5.75 0.76
CA HIS A 523 -14.77 -4.64 -0.14
C HIS A 523 -13.68 -5.01 -1.15
N ASN A 524 -13.92 -6.10 -1.89
CA ASN A 524 -13.05 -6.65 -2.93
C ASN A 524 -13.85 -6.87 -4.22
N SER A 525 -13.37 -7.69 -5.16
CA SER A 525 -14.07 -8.04 -6.40
C SER A 525 -14.11 -9.56 -6.63
N LEU A 526 -14.23 -10.34 -5.56
CA LEU A 526 -14.22 -11.79 -5.62
C LEU A 526 -15.49 -12.28 -6.29
N VAL A 527 -15.35 -13.14 -7.31
CA VAL A 527 -16.51 -13.77 -7.97
C VAL A 527 -16.84 -15.12 -7.35
N GLU A 528 -15.81 -15.88 -7.01
CA GLU A 528 -15.93 -17.17 -6.33
C GLU A 528 -14.83 -17.35 -5.28
N VAL A 529 -15.15 -18.08 -4.21
CA VAL A 529 -14.18 -18.48 -3.19
C VAL A 529 -14.37 -19.95 -2.81
N THR A 530 -13.26 -20.65 -2.56
CA THR A 530 -13.26 -22.01 -2.01
C THR A 530 -12.68 -22.01 -0.61
N ILE A 531 -13.51 -22.37 0.37
CA ILE A 531 -13.21 -22.46 1.79
C ILE A 531 -12.73 -23.89 2.12
N PRO A 532 -11.49 -24.06 2.63
CA PRO A 532 -10.96 -25.35 3.03
C PRO A 532 -11.78 -26.05 4.12
N ALA A 533 -11.73 -27.38 4.17
CA ALA A 533 -12.44 -28.18 5.17
C ALA A 533 -11.95 -27.96 6.62
N SER A 534 -10.76 -27.36 6.77
CA SER A 534 -10.15 -27.03 8.06
C SER A 534 -10.76 -25.81 8.73
N VAL A 535 -11.53 -24.98 8.01
CA VAL A 535 -12.07 -23.71 8.54
C VAL A 535 -13.19 -23.99 9.54
N ILE A 536 -12.95 -23.60 10.79
CA ILE A 536 -13.84 -23.78 11.94
C ILE A 536 -14.61 -22.50 12.25
N THR A 537 -14.04 -21.31 11.97
CA THR A 537 -14.68 -20.02 12.21
C THR A 537 -14.53 -19.07 11.02
N ILE A 538 -15.61 -18.36 10.71
CA ILE A 538 -15.65 -17.26 9.73
C ILE A 538 -16.33 -16.08 10.43
N GLY A 539 -15.63 -14.96 10.47
CA GLY A 539 -16.05 -13.74 11.12
C GLY A 539 -17.17 -12.99 10.38
N ASP A 540 -17.69 -11.96 11.03
CA ASP A 540 -18.75 -11.10 10.52
C ASP A 540 -18.30 -10.38 9.25
N ASN A 541 -19.15 -10.35 8.22
CA ASN A 541 -18.86 -9.72 6.93
C ASN A 541 -17.52 -10.13 6.27
N ALA A 542 -16.95 -11.29 6.62
CA ALA A 542 -15.63 -11.72 6.13
C ALA A 542 -15.49 -11.68 4.59
N PHE A 543 -16.57 -11.90 3.84
CA PHE A 543 -16.62 -11.78 2.38
C PHE A 543 -17.72 -10.80 1.90
N GLY A 544 -18.15 -9.87 2.77
CA GLY A 544 -19.16 -8.87 2.44
C GLY A 544 -18.70 -7.91 1.34
N ASP A 545 -19.65 -7.23 0.68
CA ASP A 545 -19.37 -6.05 -0.14
C ASP A 545 -18.32 -6.26 -1.25
N ASN A 546 -18.35 -7.42 -1.91
CA ASN A 546 -17.48 -7.68 -3.07
C ASN A 546 -18.08 -7.05 -4.32
N PHE A 547 -17.60 -5.91 -4.80
CA PHE A 547 -18.17 -5.16 -5.94
C PHE A 547 -17.31 -5.25 -7.21
N ASP A 548 -17.88 -4.82 -8.34
CA ASP A 548 -17.12 -4.67 -9.59
C ASP A 548 -15.96 -3.68 -9.37
N ILE A 549 -14.82 -3.95 -10.00
CA ILE A 549 -13.61 -3.14 -9.87
C ILE A 549 -13.83 -1.70 -10.36
N ASP A 550 -14.73 -1.50 -11.33
CA ASP A 550 -15.11 -0.18 -11.83
C ASP A 550 -15.86 0.65 -10.75
N TYR A 551 -16.55 -0.01 -9.81
CA TYR A 551 -17.20 0.65 -8.67
C TYR A 551 -16.19 1.06 -7.59
N LEU A 552 -15.13 0.25 -7.39
CA LEU A 552 -14.03 0.60 -6.48
C LEU A 552 -13.21 1.81 -6.99
N ASP A 553 -13.01 1.93 -8.31
CA ASP A 553 -12.36 3.10 -8.92
C ASP A 553 -13.22 4.37 -8.79
N TYR A 554 -14.56 4.27 -8.80
CA TYR A 554 -15.48 5.41 -8.61
C TYR A 554 -15.45 6.00 -7.17
N ILE A 555 -15.18 5.18 -6.14
CA ILE A 555 -15.08 5.62 -4.73
C ILE A 555 -13.78 6.42 -4.47
N GLU A 556 -12.71 6.18 -5.24
CA GLU A 556 -11.42 6.89 -5.09
C GLU A 556 -11.47 8.36 -5.60
N ASP A 557 -12.47 8.77 -6.40
CA ASP A 557 -12.51 10.06 -7.11
C ASP A 557 -13.40 11.17 -6.47
N GLY A 558 -14.11 10.91 -5.37
CA GLY A 558 -14.69 11.95 -4.50
C GLY A 558 -15.89 12.77 -4.99
N ASP A 559 -16.62 12.35 -6.04
CA ASP A 559 -17.85 13.00 -6.53
C ASP A 559 -19.06 12.05 -6.39
N ASN A 560 -20.14 12.52 -5.75
CA ASN A 560 -21.47 11.92 -5.66
C ASN A 560 -21.54 10.41 -5.33
N GLN A 561 -21.62 10.12 -4.03
CA GLN A 561 -21.99 8.81 -3.48
C GLN A 561 -23.31 8.31 -4.07
N PRO A 562 -23.35 7.19 -4.82
CA PRO A 562 -24.56 6.41 -4.99
C PRO A 562 -24.83 5.75 -3.63
N THR A 563 -26.05 5.85 -3.12
CA THR A 563 -26.46 5.10 -1.93
C THR A 563 -26.17 3.61 -2.18
N ALA A 564 -25.43 2.97 -1.26
CA ALA A 564 -24.89 1.61 -1.35
C ALA A 564 -25.91 0.46 -1.57
N SER A 565 -27.17 0.75 -1.89
CA SER A 565 -28.23 -0.28 -1.99
C SER A 565 -28.42 -0.93 -3.37
N ASP A 566 -27.78 -0.43 -4.44
CA ASP A 566 -28.16 -0.81 -5.81
C ASP A 566 -27.06 -1.49 -6.65
N THR A 567 -25.83 -1.65 -6.14
CA THR A 567 -24.76 -2.37 -6.86
C THR A 567 -24.61 -3.80 -6.36
N PRO A 568 -24.90 -4.81 -7.19
CA PRO A 568 -24.88 -6.18 -6.75
C PRO A 568 -23.47 -6.68 -6.45
N SER A 569 -23.33 -7.44 -5.37
CA SER A 569 -22.09 -8.16 -5.06
C SER A 569 -21.69 -9.06 -6.25
N THR A 570 -20.45 -8.93 -6.69
CA THR A 570 -19.77 -9.81 -7.65
C THR A 570 -19.57 -11.22 -7.11
N LEU A 571 -19.58 -11.40 -5.78
CA LEU A 571 -19.43 -12.72 -5.17
C LEU A 571 -20.70 -13.53 -5.38
N THR A 572 -20.64 -14.41 -6.37
CA THR A 572 -21.79 -15.22 -6.79
C THR A 572 -21.69 -16.66 -6.29
N LEU A 573 -20.51 -17.08 -5.80
CA LEU A 573 -20.29 -18.48 -5.41
C LEU A 573 -19.27 -18.69 -4.28
N VAL A 574 -19.71 -19.38 -3.22
CA VAL A 574 -18.86 -19.83 -2.10
C VAL A 574 -18.90 -21.36 -2.04
N ARG A 575 -17.75 -22.03 -2.12
CA ARG A 575 -17.62 -23.49 -2.06
C ARG A 575 -16.92 -23.92 -0.78
N PHE A 576 -17.52 -24.79 0.02
CA PHE A 576 -16.85 -25.39 1.18
C PHE A 576 -16.32 -26.79 0.81
N LEU A 577 -15.06 -27.09 1.15
CA LEU A 577 -14.47 -28.43 0.93
C LEU A 577 -14.80 -29.43 2.06
N GLY A 578 -15.62 -29.04 3.03
CA GLY A 578 -16.06 -29.82 4.20
C GLY A 578 -17.42 -29.34 4.74
N ALA A 579 -17.79 -29.79 5.94
CA ALA A 579 -18.97 -29.25 6.64
C ALA A 579 -18.75 -27.74 6.92
N PRO A 580 -19.80 -26.91 6.84
CA PRO A 580 -19.67 -25.51 7.22
C PRO A 580 -19.31 -25.37 8.71
N PRO A 581 -18.62 -24.28 9.09
CA PRO A 581 -18.24 -24.01 10.48
C PRO A 581 -19.44 -23.97 11.44
N THR A 582 -19.23 -24.40 12.69
CA THR A 582 -20.29 -24.71 13.68
C THR A 582 -20.53 -23.64 14.75
N GLU A 583 -19.66 -22.63 14.89
CA GLU A 583 -19.75 -21.58 15.91
C GLU A 583 -19.76 -20.18 15.29
N PHE A 584 -20.66 -19.32 15.78
CA PHE A 584 -20.79 -17.90 15.42
C PHE A 584 -20.45 -17.04 16.64
N VAL A 585 -19.65 -15.99 16.46
CA VAL A 585 -19.49 -14.93 17.45
C VAL A 585 -20.57 -13.90 17.16
N ALA A 586 -21.67 -13.91 17.91
CA ALA A 586 -22.77 -13.00 17.66
C ALA A 586 -22.41 -11.55 18.05
N ALA A 587 -22.37 -10.63 17.08
CA ALA A 587 -22.51 -9.21 17.36
C ALA A 587 -23.94 -8.88 17.87
N PRO A 588 -24.11 -7.88 18.75
CA PRO A 588 -25.43 -7.42 19.16
C PRO A 588 -26.21 -6.91 17.95
N ALA A 589 -27.49 -7.26 17.85
CA ALA A 589 -28.36 -6.85 16.76
C ALA A 589 -28.55 -5.32 16.71
N THR A 590 -27.68 -4.63 15.97
CA THR A 590 -27.98 -3.34 15.34
C THR A 590 -28.43 -3.60 13.89
N ASP A 591 -29.23 -2.72 13.32
CA ASP A 591 -30.05 -2.92 12.12
C ASP A 591 -29.30 -3.05 10.78
N ASP A 592 -27.98 -3.15 10.79
CA ASP A 592 -27.10 -3.25 9.61
C ASP A 592 -26.48 -4.66 9.45
N SER A 593 -27.32 -5.70 9.49
CA SER A 593 -26.87 -7.10 9.43
C SER A 593 -26.63 -7.57 7.99
N SER A 594 -25.53 -7.16 7.37
CA SER A 594 -25.00 -7.84 6.19
C SER A 594 -24.43 -9.22 6.60
N PRO A 595 -24.78 -10.32 5.90
CA PRO A 595 -24.28 -11.65 6.24
C PRO A 595 -22.78 -11.78 5.91
N SER A 596 -22.04 -12.66 6.61
CA SER A 596 -20.60 -12.91 6.39
C SER A 596 -20.19 -13.27 4.95
N LEU A 597 -21.15 -13.57 4.08
CA LEU A 597 -20.97 -13.92 2.66
C LEU A 597 -21.65 -12.93 1.68
N GLY A 598 -22.20 -11.80 2.14
CA GLY A 598 -22.79 -10.71 1.31
C GLY A 598 -24.32 -10.80 1.04
N SER A 599 -25.02 -9.67 0.92
CA SER A 599 -26.49 -9.53 1.02
C SER A 599 -27.34 -9.78 -0.26
N GLU A 600 -26.80 -10.41 -1.32
CA GLU A 600 -27.41 -10.43 -2.66
C GLU A 600 -28.52 -11.50 -2.94
N LEU A 601 -29.53 -11.08 -3.74
CA LEU A 601 -30.57 -11.92 -4.37
C LEU A 601 -29.95 -12.77 -5.52
N GLY A 602 -29.54 -14.00 -5.22
CA GLY A 602 -29.01 -14.92 -6.24
C GLY A 602 -27.83 -15.78 -5.77
N LEU A 603 -27.29 -15.48 -4.58
CA LEU A 603 -26.25 -16.26 -3.93
C LEU A 603 -26.80 -17.65 -3.55
N THR A 604 -26.47 -18.67 -4.36
CA THR A 604 -26.91 -20.05 -4.13
C THR A 604 -25.91 -20.74 -3.22
N VAL A 605 -26.19 -20.75 -1.92
CA VAL A 605 -25.40 -21.53 -0.95
C VAL A 605 -25.90 -22.98 -0.93
N ARG A 606 -25.10 -23.85 -0.33
CA ARG A 606 -24.90 -25.26 -0.64
C ARG A 606 -24.95 -26.34 0.52
N PHE A 607 -25.96 -26.53 1.41
CA PHE A 607 -25.92 -27.47 2.60
C PHE A 607 -26.89 -28.70 2.66
N PRO A 608 -26.62 -29.75 3.49
CA PRO A 608 -27.37 -31.01 3.62
C PRO A 608 -28.46 -31.03 4.71
N ILE A 609 -29.43 -31.94 4.57
CA ILE A 609 -30.48 -32.27 5.55
C ILE A 609 -29.94 -33.30 6.58
N GLU A 610 -29.96 -32.94 7.87
CA GLU A 610 -30.63 -33.69 8.96
C GLU A 610 -30.38 -33.02 10.32
N PHE A 611 -31.38 -32.25 10.80
CA PHE A 611 -31.81 -32.28 12.20
C PHE A 611 -33.33 -32.22 12.17
N SER A 612 -33.97 -33.40 12.24
CA SER A 612 -35.35 -33.47 12.67
C SER A 612 -35.34 -33.74 14.17
N ASP A 613 -35.99 -32.90 14.95
CA ASP A 613 -36.63 -33.34 16.18
C ASP A 613 -38.01 -32.69 16.25
N THR A 614 -38.99 -33.45 15.77
CA THR A 614 -40.41 -33.58 16.13
C THR A 614 -41.33 -32.36 16.43
N PRO A 615 -42.64 -32.50 16.18
CA PRO A 615 -43.58 -31.39 16.05
C PRO A 615 -44.25 -31.04 17.38
N GLU A 616 -43.57 -30.37 18.32
CA GLU A 616 -44.22 -29.97 19.59
C GLU A 616 -43.47 -28.83 20.31
N THR A 617 -43.37 -27.64 19.72
CA THR A 617 -43.34 -26.29 20.38
C THR A 617 -42.91 -25.19 19.38
N PRO A 618 -43.70 -24.11 19.17
CA PRO A 618 -43.27 -22.98 18.37
C PRO A 618 -42.51 -21.98 19.24
N GLY A 619 -41.18 -21.91 19.08
CA GLY A 619 -40.38 -20.80 19.61
C GLY A 619 -38.98 -21.23 20.01
N TYR A 620 -38.00 -20.65 19.32
CA TYR A 620 -36.54 -20.74 19.51
C TYR A 620 -35.82 -21.89 18.79
N THR A 621 -35.29 -21.55 17.60
CA THR A 621 -34.14 -22.22 16.95
C THR A 621 -32.95 -21.26 16.92
N SER A 622 -31.74 -21.78 17.15
CA SER A 622 -30.42 -21.14 17.02
C SER A 622 -30.25 -20.28 15.73
N PRO A 623 -29.38 -19.25 15.72
CA PRO A 623 -29.37 -18.19 14.71
C PRO A 623 -29.22 -18.74 13.29
N THR A 624 -30.24 -18.48 12.47
CA THR A 624 -30.34 -18.90 11.09
C THR A 624 -29.61 -17.90 10.19
N TRP A 625 -28.74 -18.40 9.30
CA TRP A 625 -28.24 -17.64 8.15
C TRP A 625 -29.43 -17.01 7.42
N ARG A 626 -29.60 -15.68 7.50
CA ARG A 626 -30.68 -14.98 6.80
C ARG A 626 -30.34 -14.89 5.32
N GLY A 627 -31.08 -15.61 4.47
CA GLY A 627 -31.15 -15.34 3.02
C GLY A 627 -30.60 -16.41 2.06
N TYR A 628 -30.01 -17.51 2.53
CA TYR A 628 -29.40 -18.48 1.59
C TYR A 628 -30.09 -19.84 1.60
N MET A 629 -30.50 -20.30 0.41
CA MET A 629 -30.77 -21.73 0.20
C MET A 629 -29.46 -22.49 0.17
N ALA A 630 -29.55 -23.79 0.42
CA ALA A 630 -28.46 -24.71 0.71
C ALA A 630 -28.65 -26.03 -0.06
N ALA A 631 -27.68 -26.50 -0.83
CA ALA A 631 -27.57 -27.91 -1.27
C ALA A 631 -26.15 -28.51 -1.15
N ALA A 632 -25.91 -29.42 -0.20
CA ALA A 632 -24.59 -30.03 -0.03
C ALA A 632 -24.05 -30.64 -1.33
N PHE A 633 -22.74 -30.65 -1.50
CA PHE A 633 -22.08 -31.40 -2.57
C PHE A 633 -21.00 -32.30 -2.00
N ALA A 634 -20.83 -33.44 -2.64
CA ALA A 634 -19.73 -34.36 -2.38
C ALA A 634 -18.78 -34.32 -3.56
N THR A 635 -17.48 -34.30 -3.26
CA THR A 635 -16.46 -34.41 -4.31
C THR A 635 -16.26 -35.88 -4.66
N VAL A 636 -16.46 -36.22 -5.92
CA VAL A 636 -16.13 -37.53 -6.49
C VAL A 636 -14.80 -37.42 -7.23
N SER A 637 -13.75 -37.94 -6.62
CA SER A 637 -12.40 -37.95 -7.18
C SER A 637 -12.12 -39.25 -7.92
N PHE A 638 -11.48 -39.17 -9.09
CA PHE A 638 -11.19 -40.33 -9.94
C PHE A 638 -9.70 -40.70 -9.86
N VAL A 639 -9.39 -41.79 -9.17
CA VAL A 639 -8.04 -42.33 -9.11
C VAL A 639 -7.84 -43.33 -10.23
N MET A 640 -6.95 -42.98 -11.16
CA MET A 640 -6.76 -43.77 -12.38
C MET A 640 -5.85 -44.99 -12.22
N GLY A 641 -5.34 -45.26 -11.00
CA GLY A 641 -4.48 -46.42 -10.73
C GLY A 641 -3.16 -46.43 -11.50
N GLY A 642 -2.69 -45.28 -11.98
CA GLY A 642 -1.44 -45.14 -12.76
C GLY A 642 -1.58 -45.35 -14.27
N HIS A 643 -2.81 -45.45 -14.81
CA HIS A 643 -3.07 -45.65 -16.24
C HIS A 643 -4.07 -44.62 -16.79
N GLY A 644 -4.04 -44.35 -18.09
CA GLY A 644 -4.98 -43.41 -18.73
C GLY A 644 -4.76 -41.94 -18.37
N ALA A 645 -5.50 -41.04 -19.02
CA ALA A 645 -5.47 -39.63 -18.71
C ALA A 645 -6.21 -39.33 -17.38
N PRO A 646 -5.75 -38.37 -16.56
CA PRO A 646 -6.45 -37.98 -15.35
C PRO A 646 -7.84 -37.41 -15.68
N ILE A 647 -8.83 -37.81 -14.91
CA ILE A 647 -10.20 -37.28 -14.99
C ILE A 647 -10.39 -36.28 -13.87
N ALA A 648 -10.84 -35.07 -14.20
CA ALA A 648 -11.14 -34.04 -13.23
C ALA A 648 -12.16 -34.55 -12.20
N ALA A 649 -11.94 -34.22 -10.92
CA ALA A 649 -12.91 -34.49 -9.87
C ALA A 649 -14.24 -33.79 -10.19
N ARG A 650 -15.35 -34.43 -9.82
CA ARG A 650 -16.70 -33.90 -10.04
C ARG A 650 -17.32 -33.51 -8.71
N MET A 651 -17.89 -32.32 -8.66
CA MET A 651 -18.83 -31.97 -7.60
C MET A 651 -20.20 -32.54 -7.95
N VAL A 652 -20.83 -33.21 -7.00
CA VAL A 652 -22.12 -33.88 -7.17
C VAL A 652 -23.02 -33.44 -6.03
N ASP A 653 -24.27 -33.10 -6.33
CA ASP A 653 -25.26 -32.76 -5.31
C ASP A 653 -25.42 -33.94 -4.33
N TYR A 654 -25.33 -33.65 -3.04
CA TYR A 654 -25.41 -34.60 -1.95
C TYR A 654 -26.76 -35.32 -1.99
N GLY A 655 -26.74 -36.64 -1.81
CA GLY A 655 -27.92 -37.47 -1.92
C GLY A 655 -28.37 -37.74 -3.37
N THR A 656 -27.70 -37.15 -4.37
CA THR A 656 -27.97 -37.45 -5.78
C THR A 656 -26.95 -38.44 -6.35
N PRO A 657 -27.35 -39.28 -7.33
CA PRO A 657 -26.42 -40.09 -8.09
C PRO A 657 -25.50 -39.24 -8.97
N THR A 658 -24.29 -39.74 -9.23
CA THR A 658 -23.36 -39.12 -10.19
C THR A 658 -23.32 -39.91 -11.50
N THR A 659 -23.02 -39.27 -12.63
CA THR A 659 -22.88 -40.01 -13.88
C THR A 659 -21.48 -40.58 -14.02
N ALA A 660 -21.38 -41.80 -14.57
CA ALA A 660 -20.08 -42.35 -14.93
C ALA A 660 -19.42 -41.47 -16.00
N PRO A 661 -18.12 -41.14 -15.87
CA PRO A 661 -17.39 -40.52 -16.97
C PRO A 661 -17.30 -41.49 -18.16
N ALA A 662 -17.00 -40.96 -19.35
CA ALA A 662 -16.69 -41.80 -20.50
C ALA A 662 -15.57 -42.79 -20.14
N ALA A 663 -15.69 -44.04 -20.61
CA ALA A 663 -14.75 -45.09 -20.30
C ALA A 663 -13.32 -44.63 -20.66
N PRO A 664 -12.41 -44.50 -19.68
CA PRO A 664 -11.08 -44.00 -19.94
C PRO A 664 -10.31 -45.02 -20.78
N THR A 665 -9.45 -44.51 -21.66
CA THR A 665 -8.58 -45.35 -22.47
C THR A 665 -7.15 -45.28 -21.96
N ALA A 666 -6.48 -46.42 -21.96
CA ALA A 666 -5.06 -46.52 -21.63
C ALA A 666 -4.40 -47.52 -22.60
N SER A 667 -3.30 -47.10 -23.22
CA SER A 667 -2.55 -47.99 -24.13
C SER A 667 -2.05 -49.23 -23.39
N GLY A 668 -2.30 -50.42 -23.94
CA GLY A 668 -1.90 -51.70 -23.34
C GLY A 668 -2.81 -52.24 -22.23
N PHE A 669 -3.89 -51.53 -21.88
CA PHE A 669 -4.84 -51.96 -20.85
C PHE A 669 -6.28 -51.82 -21.36
N THR A 670 -7.15 -52.76 -20.98
CA THR A 670 -8.59 -52.65 -21.10
C THR A 670 -9.15 -52.14 -19.79
N PHE A 671 -9.93 -51.06 -19.84
CA PHE A 671 -10.68 -50.56 -18.69
C PHE A 671 -11.73 -51.58 -18.26
N THR A 672 -11.73 -51.99 -16.99
CA THR A 672 -12.63 -53.03 -16.48
C THR A 672 -13.77 -52.50 -15.60
N GLY A 673 -13.81 -51.19 -15.34
CA GLY A 673 -14.86 -50.56 -14.54
C GLY A 673 -14.31 -49.67 -13.44
N TRP A 674 -15.23 -49.09 -12.67
CA TRP A 674 -14.95 -48.21 -11.54
C TRP A 674 -15.23 -48.95 -10.22
N PHE A 675 -14.45 -48.69 -9.18
CA PHE A 675 -14.47 -49.43 -7.92
C PHE A 675 -14.44 -48.49 -6.70
N THR A 676 -15.04 -48.92 -5.60
CA THR A 676 -15.14 -48.11 -4.35
C THR A 676 -13.82 -48.00 -3.59
N ALA A 677 -12.84 -48.88 -3.88
CA ALA A 677 -11.56 -48.92 -3.20
C ALA A 677 -10.43 -49.38 -4.14
N ALA A 678 -9.19 -49.05 -3.78
CA ALA A 678 -7.98 -49.39 -4.54
C ALA A 678 -7.75 -50.91 -4.73
N ASN A 679 -8.39 -51.76 -3.93
CA ASN A 679 -8.29 -53.21 -4.06
C ASN A 679 -9.14 -53.80 -5.22
N LEU A 680 -9.95 -52.97 -5.89
CA LEU A 680 -10.77 -53.29 -7.06
C LEU A 680 -11.73 -54.48 -6.86
N LYS A 681 -12.16 -54.75 -5.63
CA LYS A 681 -13.08 -55.88 -5.33
C LYS A 681 -14.55 -55.52 -5.52
N THR A 682 -14.94 -54.30 -5.14
CA THR A 682 -16.34 -53.86 -5.12
C THR A 682 -16.56 -52.78 -6.18
N PRO A 683 -17.36 -53.06 -7.23
CA PRO A 683 -17.70 -52.05 -8.24
C PRO A 683 -18.40 -50.83 -7.62
N PHE A 684 -18.09 -49.66 -8.14
CA PHE A 684 -18.72 -48.41 -7.74
C PHE A 684 -20.07 -48.24 -8.46
N ASN A 685 -21.13 -48.03 -7.69
CA ASN A 685 -22.47 -47.82 -8.23
C ASN A 685 -22.73 -46.32 -8.43
N PHE A 686 -22.61 -45.84 -9.67
CA PHE A 686 -22.92 -44.45 -10.05
C PHE A 686 -24.39 -44.07 -9.84
N GLY A 687 -25.31 -45.05 -9.82
CA GLY A 687 -26.73 -44.83 -9.53
C GLY A 687 -27.05 -44.64 -8.04
N ALA A 688 -26.08 -44.83 -7.14
CA ALA A 688 -26.29 -44.64 -5.71
C ALA A 688 -26.12 -43.15 -5.32
N PRO A 689 -26.92 -42.66 -4.36
CA PRO A 689 -26.73 -41.34 -3.75
C PRO A 689 -25.30 -41.14 -3.25
N ILE A 690 -24.66 -40.03 -3.61
CA ILE A 690 -23.36 -39.66 -3.03
C ILE A 690 -23.59 -38.83 -1.77
N THR A 691 -23.21 -39.35 -0.61
CA THR A 691 -23.46 -38.72 0.70
C THR A 691 -22.16 -38.37 1.46
N ALA A 692 -21.00 -38.48 0.82
CA ALA A 692 -19.71 -38.04 1.37
C ALA A 692 -18.69 -37.88 0.23
N THR A 693 -17.61 -37.13 0.48
CA THR A 693 -16.45 -37.10 -0.44
C THR A 693 -15.99 -38.52 -0.73
N THR A 694 -16.03 -38.88 -2.00
CA THR A 694 -15.90 -40.26 -2.46
C THR A 694 -14.75 -40.34 -3.44
N THR A 695 -13.82 -41.27 -3.21
CA THR A 695 -12.79 -41.59 -4.19
C THR A 695 -13.17 -42.85 -4.94
N VAL A 696 -13.17 -42.79 -6.28
CA VAL A 696 -13.52 -43.88 -7.17
C VAL A 696 -12.27 -44.31 -7.94
N TYR A 697 -12.01 -45.61 -7.97
CA TYR A 697 -10.78 -46.18 -8.50
C TYR A 697 -11.04 -46.87 -9.84
N ALA A 698 -10.25 -46.53 -10.87
CA ALA A 698 -10.31 -47.20 -12.17
C ALA A 698 -9.69 -48.59 -12.09
N GLY A 699 -10.41 -49.62 -12.55
CA GLY A 699 -9.88 -50.95 -12.76
C GLY A 699 -9.33 -51.14 -14.16
N TRP A 700 -8.19 -51.82 -14.25
CA TRP A 700 -7.48 -52.07 -15.50
C TRP A 700 -7.08 -53.53 -15.61
N LYS A 701 -7.34 -54.13 -16.76
CA LYS A 701 -6.79 -55.44 -17.15
C LYS A 701 -5.75 -55.21 -18.24
N ALA A 702 -4.53 -55.66 -18.03
CA ALA A 702 -3.51 -55.63 -19.09
C ALA A 702 -4.02 -56.42 -20.31
N ASN A 703 -3.92 -55.81 -21.49
CA ASN A 703 -4.21 -56.51 -22.74
C ASN A 703 -3.14 -57.58 -22.92
N ALA A 704 -3.55 -58.77 -23.35
CA ALA A 704 -2.61 -59.80 -23.74
C ALA A 704 -1.90 -59.32 -25.02
N VAL A 705 -0.76 -58.67 -24.83
CA VAL A 705 0.22 -58.40 -25.88
C VAL A 705 1.48 -59.10 -25.45
N THR A 706 2.05 -59.89 -26.35
CA THR A 706 3.42 -60.38 -26.21
C THR A 706 4.29 -59.15 -25.93
N PRO A 707 4.93 -59.03 -24.75
CA PRO A 707 5.56 -57.77 -24.37
C PRO A 707 6.65 -57.45 -25.39
N PRO A 708 6.69 -56.24 -25.96
CA PRO A 708 7.93 -55.76 -26.56
C PRO A 708 9.01 -55.83 -25.48
N ALA A 709 10.23 -56.17 -25.90
CA ALA A 709 11.36 -56.30 -24.99
C ALA A 709 11.44 -55.06 -24.06
N PRO A 710 11.71 -55.25 -22.75
CA PRO A 710 11.69 -54.15 -21.79
C PRO A 710 12.63 -53.04 -22.25
N TRP A 711 12.10 -51.81 -22.39
CA TRP A 711 12.88 -50.63 -22.75
C TRP A 711 13.98 -50.39 -21.69
N LYS A 712 15.22 -50.67 -22.09
CA LYS A 712 16.44 -50.55 -21.29
C LYS A 712 17.38 -49.53 -21.96
N PRO A 713 17.21 -48.23 -21.69
CA PRO A 713 18.12 -47.21 -22.22
C PRO A 713 19.51 -47.38 -21.60
N THR A 714 20.54 -47.00 -22.36
CA THR A 714 21.88 -46.84 -21.80
C THR A 714 21.92 -45.56 -20.96
N MET A 715 22.19 -45.68 -19.67
CA MET A 715 22.36 -44.53 -18.78
C MET A 715 23.81 -44.04 -18.84
N LYS A 716 24.03 -42.74 -19.02
CA LYS A 716 25.36 -42.10 -19.03
C LYS A 716 25.38 -40.91 -18.08
N ARG A 717 26.56 -40.52 -17.62
CA ARG A 717 26.79 -39.27 -16.89
C ARG A 717 27.95 -38.52 -17.55
N ILE A 718 27.78 -37.21 -17.72
CA ILE A 718 28.85 -36.29 -18.13
C ILE A 718 29.01 -35.26 -17.02
N SER A 719 30.18 -35.21 -16.41
CA SER A 719 30.49 -34.32 -15.29
C SER A 719 31.98 -34.00 -15.25
N GLY A 720 32.32 -32.84 -14.69
CA GLY A 720 33.67 -32.49 -14.27
C GLY A 720 33.76 -32.31 -12.75
N THR A 721 34.94 -31.93 -12.27
CA THR A 721 35.20 -31.59 -10.85
C THR A 721 34.45 -30.33 -10.40
N ASP A 722 34.14 -29.45 -11.33
CA ASP A 722 33.33 -28.25 -11.15
C ASP A 722 32.56 -27.93 -12.45
N ARG A 723 31.78 -26.84 -12.43
CA ARG A 723 30.96 -26.41 -13.58
C ARG A 723 31.77 -26.09 -14.84
N TYR A 724 33.01 -25.64 -14.70
CA TYR A 724 33.88 -25.30 -15.82
C TYR A 724 34.41 -26.58 -16.47
N ALA A 725 34.88 -27.52 -15.66
CA ALA A 725 35.27 -28.85 -16.10
C ALA A 725 34.08 -29.64 -16.69
N THR A 726 32.86 -29.50 -16.15
CA THR A 726 31.64 -30.08 -16.75
C THR A 726 31.39 -29.50 -18.13
N SER A 727 31.50 -28.18 -18.32
CA SER A 727 31.34 -27.56 -19.65
C SER A 727 32.37 -28.08 -20.67
N VAL A 728 33.60 -28.33 -20.24
CA VAL A 728 34.66 -28.96 -21.06
C VAL A 728 34.32 -30.42 -21.40
N ALA A 729 33.81 -31.19 -20.42
CA ALA A 729 33.41 -32.58 -20.65
C ALA A 729 32.25 -32.67 -21.67
N LEU A 730 31.28 -31.76 -21.58
CA LEU A 730 30.17 -31.65 -22.54
C LEU A 730 30.67 -31.26 -23.94
N SER A 731 31.61 -30.33 -24.04
CA SER A 731 32.27 -29.99 -25.31
C SER A 731 32.96 -31.20 -25.94
N LYS A 732 33.72 -31.98 -25.18
CA LYS A 732 34.37 -33.21 -25.67
C LYS A 732 33.37 -34.26 -26.14
N ALA A 733 32.20 -34.36 -25.50
CA ALA A 733 31.14 -35.27 -25.91
C ALA A 733 30.42 -34.82 -27.20
N GLY A 734 30.34 -33.51 -27.45
CA GLY A 734 29.72 -32.93 -28.64
C GLY A 734 30.63 -32.84 -29.85
N PHE A 735 31.90 -32.48 -29.61
CA PHE A 735 32.83 -31.98 -30.61
C PHE A 735 34.15 -32.75 -30.59
N ALA A 736 34.35 -33.63 -31.59
CA ALA A 736 35.42 -34.62 -31.59
C ALA A 736 36.83 -33.99 -31.58
N LYS A 737 37.12 -33.01 -32.45
CA LYS A 737 38.44 -32.35 -32.54
C LYS A 737 38.40 -30.86 -32.89
N THR A 738 37.29 -30.35 -33.43
CA THR A 738 37.20 -28.94 -33.83
C THR A 738 35.78 -28.41 -33.69
N ALA A 739 35.64 -27.10 -33.53
CA ALA A 739 34.37 -26.39 -33.62
C ALA A 739 34.59 -25.06 -34.36
N PRO A 740 33.73 -24.66 -35.31
CA PRO A 740 33.86 -23.38 -36.03
C PRO A 740 33.84 -22.15 -35.09
N VAL A 741 33.06 -22.24 -34.01
CA VAL A 741 32.93 -21.21 -32.98
C VAL A 741 33.02 -21.82 -31.59
N VAL A 742 33.48 -21.04 -30.62
CA VAL A 742 33.27 -21.31 -29.19
C VAL A 742 32.55 -20.13 -28.57
N TYR A 743 31.45 -20.39 -27.86
CA TYR A 743 30.80 -19.39 -27.02
C TYR A 743 31.35 -19.49 -25.60
N ILE A 744 31.66 -18.34 -25.00
CA ILE A 744 32.12 -18.21 -23.61
C ILE A 744 31.08 -17.39 -22.84
N ALA A 745 30.61 -17.93 -21.72
CA ALA A 745 29.75 -17.21 -20.79
C ALA A 745 30.20 -17.41 -19.35
N THR A 746 29.70 -16.55 -18.45
CA THR A 746 29.97 -16.68 -17.01
C THR A 746 29.29 -17.91 -16.39
N GLY A 747 29.98 -18.56 -15.45
CA GLY A 747 29.46 -19.69 -14.70
C GLY A 747 28.79 -19.35 -13.36
N THR A 748 28.76 -18.07 -12.93
CA THR A 748 28.34 -17.68 -11.56
C THR A 748 27.04 -16.88 -11.49
N ASN A 749 26.73 -16.03 -12.47
CA ASN A 749 25.47 -15.29 -12.57
C ASN A 749 25.12 -15.14 -14.05
N TYR A 750 24.20 -15.95 -14.57
CA TYR A 750 24.09 -16.27 -16.00
C TYR A 750 22.83 -15.75 -16.74
N PRO A 751 22.23 -14.57 -16.41
CA PRO A 751 21.10 -14.05 -17.17
C PRO A 751 21.49 -13.81 -18.64
N ASP A 752 22.72 -13.34 -18.87
CA ASP A 752 23.26 -13.04 -20.20
C ASP A 752 23.54 -14.30 -21.03
N ALA A 753 23.66 -15.46 -20.38
CA ALA A 753 24.08 -16.71 -21.02
C ALA A 753 22.92 -17.53 -21.60
N LEU A 754 21.66 -17.23 -21.25
CA LEU A 754 20.51 -18.08 -21.60
C LEU A 754 20.19 -18.06 -23.10
N GLY A 755 20.53 -16.97 -23.79
CA GLY A 755 20.48 -16.90 -25.26
C GLY A 755 21.68 -17.55 -25.97
N ALA A 756 22.75 -17.89 -25.23
CA ALA A 756 24.01 -18.32 -25.83
C ALA A 756 23.99 -19.77 -26.32
N ALA A 757 23.28 -20.67 -25.65
CA ALA A 757 23.21 -22.08 -26.04
C ALA A 757 22.56 -22.32 -27.42
N PRO A 758 21.38 -21.75 -27.74
CA PRO A 758 20.81 -21.88 -29.08
C PRO A 758 21.66 -21.18 -30.14
N ALA A 759 22.32 -20.05 -29.81
CA ALA A 759 23.25 -19.37 -30.69
C ALA A 759 24.50 -20.22 -31.02
N ALA A 760 25.12 -20.80 -29.99
CA ALA A 760 26.25 -21.71 -30.14
C ALA A 760 25.88 -22.93 -30.99
N THR A 761 24.70 -23.52 -30.75
CA THR A 761 24.17 -24.63 -31.55
C THR A 761 23.99 -24.22 -33.01
N LYS A 762 23.37 -23.06 -33.26
CA LYS A 762 23.10 -22.53 -34.60
C LYS A 762 24.37 -22.32 -35.41
N GLU A 763 25.43 -21.85 -34.76
CA GLU A 763 26.74 -21.63 -35.37
C GLU A 763 27.67 -22.86 -35.32
N GLY A 764 27.20 -23.99 -34.75
CA GLY A 764 27.90 -25.26 -34.74
C GLY A 764 29.02 -25.39 -33.71
N GLY A 765 28.93 -24.70 -32.57
CA GLY A 765 29.96 -24.72 -31.51
C GLY A 765 29.45 -25.03 -30.10
N PRO A 766 30.36 -25.32 -29.15
CA PRO A 766 30.01 -25.49 -27.75
C PRO A 766 29.83 -24.16 -27.02
N LEU A 767 29.14 -24.22 -25.88
CA LEU A 767 29.14 -23.19 -24.85
C LEU A 767 30.05 -23.64 -23.69
N LEU A 768 31.16 -22.94 -23.49
CA LEU A 768 32.06 -23.14 -22.35
C LEU A 768 31.84 -22.05 -21.30
N LEU A 769 32.15 -22.37 -20.05
CA LEU A 769 31.95 -21.48 -18.91
C LEU A 769 33.27 -20.97 -18.35
N THR A 770 33.25 -19.76 -17.79
CA THR A 770 34.39 -19.16 -17.08
C THR A 770 33.92 -18.42 -15.81
N PRO A 771 34.70 -18.35 -14.73
CA PRO A 771 34.57 -17.29 -13.74
C PRO A 771 34.70 -15.91 -14.40
N PRO A 772 34.10 -14.85 -13.83
CA PRO A 772 34.19 -13.50 -14.40
C PRO A 772 35.61 -12.98 -14.55
N ALA A 773 36.50 -13.27 -13.60
CA ALA A 773 37.80 -12.62 -13.50
C ALA A 773 39.00 -13.45 -14.00
N ALA A 774 38.84 -14.76 -14.23
CA ALA A 774 39.96 -15.65 -14.58
C ALA A 774 39.52 -16.80 -15.48
N LEU A 775 40.27 -17.06 -16.57
CA LEU A 775 40.01 -18.17 -17.49
C LEU A 775 40.59 -19.48 -16.92
N PRO A 776 39.78 -20.51 -16.62
CA PRO A 776 40.30 -21.74 -16.04
C PRO A 776 41.20 -22.48 -17.03
N ALA A 777 42.30 -23.07 -16.53
CA ALA A 777 43.26 -23.81 -17.36
C ALA A 777 42.60 -24.94 -18.17
N VAL A 778 41.58 -25.60 -17.58
CA VAL A 778 40.81 -26.66 -18.27
C VAL A 778 40.03 -26.12 -19.47
N VAL A 779 39.49 -24.90 -19.38
CA VAL A 779 38.77 -24.23 -20.45
C VAL A 779 39.74 -23.76 -21.53
N LYS A 780 40.87 -23.16 -21.14
CA LYS A 780 41.95 -22.75 -22.06
C LYS A 780 42.48 -23.94 -22.88
N THR A 781 42.69 -25.08 -22.23
CA THR A 781 43.12 -26.32 -22.89
C THR A 781 42.07 -26.82 -23.87
N GLU A 782 40.78 -26.75 -23.51
CA GLU A 782 39.70 -27.18 -24.38
C GLU A 782 39.53 -26.28 -25.61
N ILE A 783 39.64 -24.96 -25.46
CA ILE A 783 39.63 -24.03 -26.60
C ILE A 783 40.80 -24.34 -27.55
N SER A 784 41.99 -24.59 -26.99
CA SER A 784 43.18 -24.96 -27.76
C SER A 784 42.99 -26.29 -28.51
N ARG A 785 42.25 -27.24 -27.91
CA ARG A 785 41.87 -28.50 -28.56
C ARG A 785 40.92 -28.28 -29.72
N LEU A 786 39.90 -27.43 -29.54
CA LEU A 786 38.86 -27.15 -30.55
C LEU A 786 39.34 -26.29 -31.72
N LYS A 787 40.39 -25.47 -31.51
CA LYS A 787 40.97 -24.59 -32.54
C LYS A 787 39.89 -23.77 -33.28
N PRO A 788 39.05 -23.00 -32.57
CA PRO A 788 37.93 -22.32 -33.20
C PRO A 788 38.38 -21.19 -34.12
N GLY A 789 37.63 -20.99 -35.22
CA GLY A 789 37.83 -19.84 -36.11
C GLY A 789 37.40 -18.53 -35.45
N LYS A 790 36.44 -18.58 -34.53
CA LYS A 790 36.03 -17.42 -33.72
C LYS A 790 35.61 -17.80 -32.30
N ILE A 791 35.80 -16.89 -31.35
CA ILE A 791 35.27 -16.98 -30.00
C ILE A 791 34.26 -15.85 -29.79
N ILE A 792 33.09 -16.18 -29.27
CA ILE A 792 32.06 -15.21 -28.88
C ILE A 792 31.99 -15.15 -27.36
N VAL A 793 32.29 -13.99 -26.79
CA VAL A 793 32.20 -13.74 -25.35
C VAL A 793 30.86 -13.08 -25.05
N VAL A 794 30.00 -13.75 -24.31
CA VAL A 794 28.65 -13.29 -24.00
C VAL A 794 28.62 -12.58 -22.65
N GLY A 795 28.07 -11.36 -22.65
CA GLY A 795 27.95 -10.52 -21.46
C GLY A 795 29.00 -9.41 -21.37
N GLY A 796 28.66 -8.39 -20.59
CA GLY A 796 29.53 -7.25 -20.31
C GLY A 796 30.81 -7.62 -19.53
N THR A 797 31.61 -6.62 -19.20
CA THR A 797 32.86 -6.79 -18.45
C THR A 797 32.64 -7.35 -17.05
N ALA A 798 31.48 -7.09 -16.43
CA ALA A 798 31.09 -7.68 -15.16
C ALA A 798 30.81 -9.20 -15.25
N ALA A 799 30.33 -9.68 -16.40
CA ALA A 799 30.10 -11.11 -16.62
C ALA A 799 31.39 -11.84 -17.00
N VAL A 800 32.17 -11.26 -17.93
CA VAL A 800 33.48 -11.78 -18.35
C VAL A 800 34.43 -10.60 -18.50
N SER A 801 35.44 -10.50 -17.64
CA SER A 801 36.34 -9.35 -17.57
C SER A 801 37.16 -9.15 -18.85
N ASP A 802 37.73 -7.97 -19.01
CA ASP A 802 38.65 -7.70 -20.12
C ASP A 802 39.98 -8.48 -19.98
N THR A 803 40.34 -8.88 -18.77
CA THR A 803 41.45 -9.82 -18.52
C THR A 803 41.17 -11.16 -19.19
N VAL A 804 39.99 -11.75 -18.96
CA VAL A 804 39.60 -13.01 -19.61
C VAL A 804 39.50 -12.82 -21.12
N LEU A 805 38.95 -11.70 -21.60
CA LEU A 805 38.88 -11.39 -23.02
C LEU A 805 40.28 -11.33 -23.67
N ALA A 806 41.26 -10.72 -22.99
CA ALA A 806 42.64 -10.64 -23.46
C ALA A 806 43.29 -12.03 -23.57
N GLU A 807 43.04 -12.92 -22.60
CA GLU A 807 43.50 -14.31 -22.68
C GLU A 807 42.86 -15.06 -23.86
N LEU A 808 41.55 -14.89 -24.07
CA LEU A 808 40.84 -15.54 -25.17
C LEU A 808 41.34 -15.09 -26.55
N LYS A 809 41.75 -13.82 -26.70
CA LYS A 809 42.35 -13.28 -27.94
C LYS A 809 43.65 -13.99 -28.35
N GLN A 810 44.32 -14.66 -27.42
CA GLN A 810 45.51 -15.46 -27.72
C GLN A 810 45.17 -16.86 -28.25
N LEU A 811 43.92 -17.30 -28.17
CA LEU A 811 43.50 -18.68 -28.45
C LEU A 811 42.72 -18.85 -29.76
N ALA A 812 42.27 -17.76 -30.38
CA ALA A 812 41.55 -17.78 -31.65
C ALA A 812 41.82 -16.50 -32.47
N PRO A 813 41.79 -16.57 -33.81
CA PRO A 813 42.09 -15.43 -34.66
C PRO A 813 41.02 -14.34 -34.61
N THR A 814 39.81 -14.65 -34.15
CA THR A 814 38.72 -13.67 -33.98
C THR A 814 38.06 -13.86 -32.64
N VAL A 815 38.00 -12.81 -31.83
CA VAL A 815 37.29 -12.82 -30.54
C VAL A 815 36.37 -11.60 -30.48
N LYS A 816 35.06 -11.84 -30.34
CA LYS A 816 34.04 -10.79 -30.30
C LYS A 816 33.27 -10.86 -29.00
N ARG A 817 33.24 -9.75 -28.25
CA ARG A 817 32.31 -9.57 -27.14
C ARG A 817 30.93 -9.21 -27.68
N VAL A 818 29.89 -9.82 -27.13
CA VAL A 818 28.49 -9.55 -27.42
C VAL A 818 27.81 -9.24 -26.08
N ALA A 819 27.49 -7.97 -25.87
CA ALA A 819 26.91 -7.45 -24.64
C ALA A 819 25.95 -6.31 -24.99
N GLY A 820 24.93 -6.13 -24.15
CA GLY A 820 23.99 -5.02 -24.21
C GLY A 820 24.01 -4.17 -22.94
N SER A 821 23.13 -3.16 -22.88
CA SER A 821 22.96 -2.30 -21.68
C SER A 821 22.44 -3.07 -20.46
N ASP A 822 21.71 -4.14 -20.70
CA ASP A 822 21.16 -5.04 -19.70
C ASP A 822 21.11 -6.48 -20.24
N ARG A 823 20.53 -7.40 -19.47
CA ARG A 823 20.40 -8.82 -19.84
C ARG A 823 19.47 -9.08 -21.03
N PHE A 824 18.42 -8.28 -21.17
CA PHE A 824 17.45 -8.40 -22.26
C PHE A 824 18.10 -7.92 -23.56
N ASP A 825 18.84 -6.81 -23.48
CA ASP A 825 19.62 -6.30 -24.59
C ASP A 825 20.75 -7.26 -24.97
N THR A 826 21.48 -7.80 -24.00
CA THR A 826 22.50 -8.82 -24.28
C THR A 826 21.91 -10.03 -25.01
N ALA A 827 20.73 -10.53 -24.59
CA ALA A 827 20.04 -11.60 -25.30
C ALA A 827 19.68 -11.20 -26.75
N ARG A 828 19.16 -9.99 -26.97
CA ARG A 828 18.88 -9.45 -28.32
C ARG A 828 20.15 -9.35 -29.18
N GLN A 829 21.27 -8.93 -28.61
CA GLN A 829 22.56 -8.84 -29.32
C GLN A 829 23.10 -10.22 -29.68
N VAL A 830 22.99 -11.21 -28.78
CA VAL A 830 23.34 -12.61 -29.06
C VAL A 830 22.50 -13.17 -30.20
N VAL A 831 21.20 -12.91 -30.18
CA VAL A 831 20.29 -13.33 -31.26
C VAL A 831 20.66 -12.66 -32.58
N THR A 832 20.87 -11.34 -32.58
CA THR A 832 21.27 -10.57 -33.78
C THR A 832 22.60 -11.06 -34.37
N GLN A 833 23.52 -11.49 -33.51
CA GLN A 833 24.82 -12.03 -33.93
C GLN A 833 24.71 -13.39 -34.62
N ALA A 834 23.87 -14.30 -34.10
CA ALA A 834 23.88 -15.71 -34.48
C ALA A 834 22.75 -16.11 -35.44
N PHE A 835 21.64 -15.37 -35.44
CA PHE A 835 20.45 -15.66 -36.23
C PHE A 835 20.29 -14.56 -37.29
N GLY A 836 20.41 -14.94 -38.57
CA GLY A 836 20.32 -14.04 -39.73
C GLY A 836 18.92 -13.46 -39.99
N SER A 837 18.66 -12.96 -41.19
CA SER A 837 17.49 -12.11 -41.50
C SER A 837 16.11 -12.80 -41.56
N SER A 838 15.99 -14.13 -41.42
CA SER A 838 14.68 -14.78 -41.34
C SER A 838 14.67 -16.08 -40.52
N VAL A 839 13.98 -16.06 -39.38
CA VAL A 839 13.56 -17.24 -38.60
C VAL A 839 12.05 -17.21 -38.42
N ALA A 840 11.34 -18.26 -38.80
CA ALA A 840 9.87 -18.27 -38.77
C ALA A 840 9.27 -18.31 -37.35
N SER A 841 10.06 -18.75 -36.37
CA SER A 841 9.63 -18.93 -34.98
C SER A 841 10.69 -18.45 -33.99
N ALA A 842 10.26 -18.02 -32.81
CA ALA A 842 11.13 -17.66 -31.70
C ALA A 842 10.50 -18.08 -30.37
N TYR A 843 11.34 -18.43 -29.39
CA TYR A 843 10.93 -18.64 -28.01
C TYR A 843 11.15 -17.36 -27.20
N LEU A 844 10.20 -17.05 -26.34
CA LEU A 844 10.25 -15.90 -25.44
C LEU A 844 10.12 -16.39 -24.00
N ALA A 845 11.05 -16.03 -23.12
CA ALA A 845 11.02 -16.41 -21.72
C ALA A 845 11.43 -15.22 -20.84
N THR A 846 11.13 -15.29 -19.55
CA THR A 846 11.54 -14.23 -18.63
C THR A 846 13.03 -14.25 -18.34
N GLY A 847 13.63 -13.06 -18.25
CA GLY A 847 15.00 -12.84 -17.80
C GLY A 847 15.11 -12.50 -16.31
N LEU A 848 14.08 -12.77 -15.50
CA LEU A 848 14.11 -12.53 -14.04
C LEU A 848 14.37 -13.80 -13.23
N ASN A 849 13.76 -14.92 -13.63
CA ASN A 849 13.95 -16.24 -13.03
C ASN A 849 13.94 -17.29 -14.15
N TYR A 850 15.03 -18.04 -14.33
CA TYR A 850 15.37 -18.61 -15.65
C TYR A 850 15.15 -20.11 -15.90
N PRO A 851 14.42 -20.91 -15.09
CA PRO A 851 14.26 -22.32 -15.40
C PRO A 851 13.50 -22.56 -16.72
N ASP A 852 12.61 -21.64 -17.09
CA ASP A 852 11.81 -21.68 -18.31
C ASP A 852 12.67 -21.40 -19.55
N ALA A 853 13.50 -20.35 -19.48
CA ALA A 853 14.46 -20.00 -20.53
C ALA A 853 15.49 -21.13 -20.77
N LEU A 854 15.93 -21.79 -19.69
CA LEU A 854 16.84 -22.91 -19.77
C LEU A 854 16.21 -24.12 -20.46
N SER A 855 14.98 -24.48 -20.07
CA SER A 855 14.23 -25.59 -20.69
C SER A 855 13.96 -25.34 -22.18
N ALA A 856 13.72 -24.07 -22.53
CA ALA A 856 13.54 -23.61 -23.90
C ALA A 856 14.83 -23.73 -24.75
N SER A 857 16.01 -23.62 -24.14
CA SER A 857 17.28 -23.44 -24.86
C SER A 857 17.69 -24.63 -25.73
N ALA A 858 17.56 -25.87 -25.22
CA ALA A 858 17.91 -27.07 -25.99
C ALA A 858 16.92 -27.30 -27.15
N ALA A 859 15.61 -27.15 -26.87
CA ALA A 859 14.55 -27.22 -27.86
C ALA A 859 14.72 -26.16 -28.96
N ALA A 860 15.06 -24.93 -28.58
CA ALA A 860 15.33 -23.84 -29.51
C ALA A 860 16.56 -24.13 -30.39
N GLY A 861 17.65 -24.60 -29.78
CA GLY A 861 18.86 -25.00 -30.51
C GLY A 861 18.61 -26.13 -31.51
N ALA A 862 17.87 -27.17 -31.11
CA ALA A 862 17.51 -28.30 -31.97
C ALA A 862 16.65 -27.90 -33.18
N ASN A 863 15.81 -26.87 -33.02
CA ASN A 863 14.95 -26.34 -34.09
C ASN A 863 15.58 -25.16 -34.85
N GLY A 864 16.79 -24.73 -34.47
CA GLY A 864 17.49 -23.61 -35.10
C GLY A 864 16.80 -22.26 -34.92
N ILE A 865 16.08 -22.06 -33.81
CA ILE A 865 15.34 -20.83 -33.47
C ILE A 865 15.96 -20.12 -32.26
N PRO A 866 15.78 -18.80 -32.10
CA PRO A 866 16.32 -18.06 -30.98
C PRO A 866 15.47 -18.19 -29.70
N VAL A 867 16.12 -17.96 -28.56
CA VAL A 867 15.47 -17.64 -27.28
C VAL A 867 15.73 -16.16 -26.99
N LEU A 868 14.65 -15.39 -26.83
CA LEU A 868 14.68 -13.99 -26.42
C LEU A 868 14.21 -13.86 -24.98
N LEU A 869 14.84 -12.95 -24.25
CA LEU A 869 14.50 -12.66 -22.86
C LEU A 869 13.69 -11.37 -22.77
N VAL A 870 12.67 -11.37 -21.91
CA VAL A 870 11.86 -10.19 -21.60
C VAL A 870 11.77 -9.94 -20.10
N ASN A 871 11.52 -8.69 -19.71
CA ASN A 871 11.06 -8.37 -18.37
C ASN A 871 9.64 -8.91 -18.20
N GLY A 872 9.53 -10.10 -17.61
CA GLY A 872 8.29 -10.87 -17.58
C GLY A 872 7.10 -10.19 -16.91
N GLY A 873 7.33 -9.25 -15.99
CA GLY A 873 6.27 -8.50 -15.31
C GLY A 873 5.84 -7.22 -16.02
N ALA A 874 6.45 -6.87 -17.16
CA ALA A 874 6.11 -5.66 -17.89
C ALA A 874 4.71 -5.75 -18.54
N THR A 875 4.10 -4.61 -18.80
CA THR A 875 2.80 -4.49 -19.50
C THR A 875 2.92 -4.60 -21.02
N SER A 876 4.12 -4.77 -21.57
CA SER A 876 4.36 -5.02 -22.99
C SER A 876 5.77 -5.56 -23.21
N ALA A 877 5.97 -6.35 -24.28
CA ALA A 877 7.32 -6.58 -24.80
C ALA A 877 7.92 -5.22 -25.22
N ASP A 878 9.19 -4.98 -24.89
CA ASP A 878 9.84 -3.71 -25.22
C ASP A 878 9.96 -3.50 -26.75
N THR A 879 10.08 -2.23 -27.14
CA THR A 879 10.15 -1.83 -28.55
C THR A 879 11.32 -2.48 -29.28
N ALA A 880 12.46 -2.65 -28.62
CA ALA A 880 13.65 -3.27 -29.20
C ALA A 880 13.41 -4.76 -29.53
N THR A 881 12.71 -5.48 -28.66
CA THR A 881 12.34 -6.89 -28.83
C THR A 881 11.36 -7.06 -29.98
N LYS A 882 10.32 -6.23 -30.03
CA LYS A 882 9.36 -6.23 -31.17
C LYS A 882 10.06 -5.92 -32.49
N THR A 883 10.95 -4.91 -32.50
CA THR A 883 11.74 -4.54 -33.67
C THR A 883 12.61 -5.69 -34.16
N LEU A 884 13.28 -6.39 -33.24
CA LEU A 884 14.11 -7.53 -33.59
C LEU A 884 13.28 -8.70 -34.13
N LEU A 885 12.15 -9.02 -33.50
CA LEU A 885 11.24 -10.07 -34.00
C LEU A 885 10.76 -9.78 -35.43
N THR A 886 10.40 -8.53 -35.73
CA THR A 886 10.03 -8.09 -37.08
C THR A 886 11.21 -8.20 -38.05
N LYS A 887 12.40 -7.76 -37.65
CA LYS A 887 13.63 -7.85 -38.47
C LYS A 887 14.01 -9.29 -38.80
N LEU A 888 13.76 -10.21 -37.87
CA LEU A 888 13.95 -11.65 -38.04
C LEU A 888 12.80 -12.32 -38.79
N ASN A 889 11.77 -11.59 -39.23
CA ASN A 889 10.59 -12.11 -39.91
C ASN A 889 9.90 -13.26 -39.14
N VAL A 890 9.85 -13.15 -37.81
CA VAL A 890 9.17 -14.14 -36.94
C VAL A 890 7.68 -14.09 -37.18
N LYS A 891 7.05 -15.26 -37.36
CA LYS A 891 5.60 -15.43 -37.53
C LYS A 891 4.95 -16.17 -36.37
N ASN A 892 5.73 -16.96 -35.62
CA ASN A 892 5.26 -17.71 -34.46
C ASN A 892 6.12 -17.40 -33.24
N VAL A 893 5.52 -16.83 -32.21
CA VAL A 893 6.18 -16.59 -30.92
C VAL A 893 5.63 -17.58 -29.91
N THR A 894 6.50 -18.41 -29.35
CA THR A 894 6.12 -19.28 -28.23
C THR A 894 6.64 -18.68 -26.93
N VAL A 895 5.72 -18.21 -26.10
CA VAL A 895 6.01 -17.75 -24.74
C VAL A 895 6.15 -18.97 -23.82
N VAL A 896 7.31 -19.10 -23.18
CA VAL A 896 7.63 -20.20 -22.26
C VAL A 896 7.61 -19.66 -20.84
N GLY A 897 6.68 -20.19 -20.04
CA GLY A 897 6.43 -19.78 -18.67
C GLY A 897 4.98 -19.38 -18.42
N GLY A 898 4.51 -19.53 -17.18
CA GLY A 898 3.17 -19.14 -16.75
C GLY A 898 2.95 -17.62 -16.73
N LYS A 899 1.73 -17.19 -16.40
CA LYS A 899 1.37 -15.75 -16.33
C LYS A 899 2.25 -14.94 -15.37
N ALA A 900 2.68 -15.56 -14.27
CA ALA A 900 3.58 -14.96 -13.29
C ALA A 900 5.03 -14.83 -13.81
N ALA A 901 5.43 -15.68 -14.76
CA ALA A 901 6.76 -15.61 -15.36
C ALA A 901 6.79 -14.64 -16.54
N VAL A 902 5.78 -14.68 -17.42
CA VAL A 902 5.60 -13.73 -18.54
C VAL A 902 4.14 -13.32 -18.60
N SER A 903 3.86 -12.04 -18.42
CA SER A 903 2.53 -11.46 -18.30
C SER A 903 1.63 -11.70 -19.52
N ASN A 904 0.31 -11.55 -19.35
CA ASN A 904 -0.64 -11.68 -20.47
C ASN A 904 -0.61 -10.44 -21.37
N GLU A 905 -0.17 -9.32 -20.82
CA GLU A 905 -0.01 -8.04 -21.48
C GLU A 905 1.15 -8.14 -22.49
N ILE A 906 2.26 -8.79 -22.13
CA ILE A 906 3.34 -9.14 -23.07
C ILE A 906 2.81 -10.02 -24.20
N VAL A 907 2.05 -11.07 -23.89
CA VAL A 907 1.43 -11.96 -24.90
C VAL A 907 0.54 -11.15 -25.86
N SER A 908 -0.31 -10.28 -25.32
CA SER A 908 -1.19 -9.42 -26.11
C SER A 908 -0.39 -8.45 -26.99
N SER A 909 0.67 -7.85 -26.45
CA SER A 909 1.52 -6.90 -27.16
C SER A 909 2.27 -7.50 -28.36
N LEU A 910 2.41 -8.83 -28.41
CA LEU A 910 3.11 -9.58 -29.45
C LEU A 910 2.19 -10.12 -30.55
N LYS A 911 0.86 -10.01 -30.39
CA LYS A 911 -0.11 -10.45 -31.41
C LYS A 911 0.06 -9.70 -32.74
N SER A 912 0.60 -8.49 -32.71
CA SER A 912 0.93 -7.70 -33.90
C SER A 912 2.15 -8.24 -34.68
N ILE A 913 2.99 -9.06 -34.06
CA ILE A 913 4.14 -9.71 -34.70
C ILE A 913 3.69 -10.95 -35.48
N GLY A 914 2.81 -11.75 -34.89
CA GLY A 914 2.33 -13.00 -35.48
C GLY A 914 1.55 -13.86 -34.48
N LYS A 915 1.47 -15.18 -34.75
CA LYS A 915 0.80 -16.14 -33.88
C LYS A 915 1.56 -16.29 -32.57
N VAL A 916 0.91 -15.99 -31.46
CA VAL A 916 1.50 -16.15 -30.11
C VAL A 916 0.88 -17.37 -29.43
N THR A 917 1.71 -18.29 -28.95
CA THR A 917 1.29 -19.46 -28.16
C THR A 917 2.01 -19.47 -26.83
N ARG A 918 1.37 -19.95 -25.76
CA ARG A 918 2.02 -20.12 -24.45
C ARG A 918 2.24 -21.60 -24.14
N ILE A 919 3.41 -21.94 -23.63
CA ILE A 919 3.71 -23.23 -23.01
C ILE A 919 4.08 -22.96 -21.55
N SER A 920 3.31 -23.53 -20.62
CA SER A 920 3.54 -23.38 -19.18
C SER A 920 3.13 -24.62 -18.40
N GLY A 921 3.81 -24.85 -17.28
CA GLY A 921 3.51 -25.88 -16.31
C GLY A 921 3.19 -25.36 -14.92
N THR A 922 2.77 -26.27 -14.04
CA THR A 922 2.54 -25.98 -12.60
C THR A 922 3.83 -25.64 -11.88
N ASP A 923 4.95 -26.17 -12.35
CA ASP A 923 6.29 -25.84 -11.88
C ASP A 923 7.29 -25.83 -13.06
N ARG A 924 8.58 -25.64 -12.73
CA ARG A 924 9.68 -25.63 -13.70
C ARG A 924 9.88 -26.96 -14.42
N PHE A 925 9.57 -28.08 -13.78
CA PHE A 925 9.79 -29.41 -14.32
C PHE A 925 8.66 -29.78 -15.29
N ASP A 926 7.41 -29.45 -14.93
CA ASP A 926 6.25 -29.57 -15.81
C ASP A 926 6.38 -28.64 -17.03
N THR A 927 6.84 -27.40 -16.83
CA THR A 927 7.16 -26.50 -17.96
C THR A 927 8.24 -27.10 -18.85
N SER A 928 9.32 -27.65 -18.27
CA SER A 928 10.38 -28.34 -19.02
C SER A 928 9.85 -29.53 -19.82
N GLN A 929 9.00 -30.35 -19.21
CA GLN A 929 8.37 -31.47 -19.89
C GLN A 929 7.57 -30.99 -21.10
N LYS A 930 6.66 -30.03 -20.90
CA LYS A 930 5.76 -29.53 -21.95
C LYS A 930 6.51 -28.88 -23.11
N VAL A 931 7.58 -28.12 -22.82
CA VAL A 931 8.44 -27.52 -23.86
C VAL A 931 9.11 -28.59 -24.71
N ASN A 932 9.73 -29.59 -24.08
CA ASN A 932 10.40 -30.66 -24.80
C ASN A 932 9.38 -31.53 -25.57
N LYS A 933 8.26 -31.88 -24.96
CA LYS A 933 7.18 -32.64 -25.61
C LYS A 933 6.61 -31.91 -26.84
N ALA A 934 6.51 -30.59 -26.80
CA ALA A 934 6.09 -29.79 -27.95
C ALA A 934 7.17 -29.71 -29.05
N ALA A 935 8.45 -29.71 -28.68
CA ALA A 935 9.57 -29.53 -29.59
C ALA A 935 10.03 -30.82 -30.30
N PHE A 936 9.72 -32.00 -29.74
CA PHE A 936 10.21 -33.28 -30.25
C PHE A 936 9.09 -34.29 -30.47
N THR A 937 9.04 -34.90 -31.65
CA THR A 937 8.08 -35.97 -31.99
C THR A 937 8.72 -37.36 -31.94
N THR A 938 10.05 -37.45 -32.06
CA THR A 938 10.85 -38.65 -31.85
C THR A 938 12.19 -38.25 -31.24
N ILE A 939 12.76 -39.10 -30.38
CA ILE A 939 14.08 -38.82 -29.76
C ILE A 939 14.93 -40.08 -29.73
N LYS A 940 16.21 -39.97 -30.10
CA LYS A 940 17.18 -41.07 -29.99
C LYS A 940 17.90 -41.07 -28.64
N SER A 941 18.07 -39.89 -28.06
CA SER A 941 18.72 -39.64 -26.77
C SER A 941 17.98 -38.55 -26.00
N ALA A 942 18.05 -38.59 -24.68
CA ALA A 942 17.57 -37.51 -23.81
C ALA A 942 18.67 -37.07 -22.82
N TYR A 943 18.64 -35.81 -22.44
CA TYR A 943 19.57 -35.24 -21.46
C TYR A 943 18.79 -34.79 -20.22
N LEU A 944 19.34 -35.08 -19.04
CA LEU A 944 18.79 -34.66 -17.75
C LEU A 944 19.79 -33.75 -17.06
N ALA A 945 19.33 -32.57 -16.64
CA ALA A 945 20.12 -31.65 -15.82
C ALA A 945 19.30 -31.23 -14.59
N THR A 946 19.96 -30.76 -13.54
CA THR A 946 19.24 -30.25 -12.36
C THR A 946 18.43 -28.99 -12.70
N GLY A 947 17.21 -28.91 -12.18
CA GLY A 947 16.38 -27.70 -12.19
C GLY A 947 16.73 -26.70 -11.07
N PHE A 948 17.84 -26.91 -10.39
CA PHE A 948 18.40 -26.07 -9.33
C PHE A 948 19.86 -25.78 -9.62
N GLN A 949 20.28 -24.51 -9.53
CA GLN A 949 21.66 -24.05 -9.81
C GLN A 949 22.11 -24.52 -11.21
N PHE A 950 21.99 -23.67 -12.24
CA PHE A 950 21.91 -24.12 -13.63
C PHE A 950 23.20 -24.12 -14.49
N PRO A 951 24.45 -24.00 -13.97
CA PRO A 951 25.59 -23.80 -14.85
C PRO A 951 25.85 -25.03 -15.75
N ASP A 952 25.66 -26.24 -15.24
CA ASP A 952 25.85 -27.46 -16.03
C ASP A 952 24.78 -27.60 -17.13
N ALA A 953 23.56 -27.14 -16.86
CA ALA A 953 22.46 -27.18 -17.80
C ALA A 953 22.64 -26.19 -18.97
N LEU A 954 23.31 -25.04 -18.76
CA LEU A 954 23.59 -24.06 -19.81
C LEU A 954 24.48 -24.65 -20.91
N ALA A 955 25.65 -25.18 -20.52
CA ALA A 955 26.53 -25.88 -21.46
C ALA A 955 25.86 -27.14 -22.02
N GLY A 956 25.05 -27.81 -21.19
CA GLY A 956 24.28 -28.98 -21.57
C GLY A 956 23.26 -28.73 -22.67
N ALA A 957 22.60 -27.56 -22.67
CA ALA A 957 21.61 -27.20 -23.65
C ALA A 957 22.21 -27.04 -25.06
N ALA A 958 23.44 -26.52 -25.16
CA ALA A 958 24.15 -26.44 -26.43
C ALA A 958 24.47 -27.83 -26.99
N LEU A 959 24.91 -28.77 -26.14
CA LEU A 959 25.15 -30.16 -26.54
C LEU A 959 23.85 -30.86 -26.97
N ALA A 960 22.80 -30.75 -26.17
CA ALA A 960 21.50 -31.37 -26.44
C ALA A 960 20.89 -30.84 -27.74
N GLY A 961 20.91 -29.51 -27.93
CA GLY A 961 20.50 -28.86 -29.17
C GLY A 961 21.29 -29.36 -30.38
N ALA A 962 22.62 -29.42 -30.30
CA ALA A 962 23.48 -29.90 -31.37
C ALA A 962 23.27 -31.39 -31.73
N LYS A 963 22.74 -32.18 -30.78
CA LYS A 963 22.36 -33.59 -31.02
C LYS A 963 20.89 -33.76 -31.43
N GLY A 964 20.12 -32.67 -31.56
CA GLY A 964 18.70 -32.72 -31.88
C GLY A 964 17.90 -33.47 -30.80
N ALA A 965 18.24 -33.26 -29.53
CA ALA A 965 17.72 -34.01 -28.41
C ALA A 965 17.15 -33.11 -27.31
N PRO A 966 16.13 -33.57 -26.55
CA PRO A 966 15.59 -32.83 -25.43
C PRO A 966 16.59 -32.74 -24.28
N LEU A 967 16.54 -31.61 -23.57
CA LEU A 967 17.11 -31.45 -22.24
C LEU A 967 15.97 -31.19 -21.27
N TYR A 968 15.73 -32.16 -20.40
CA TYR A 968 14.78 -32.03 -19.30
C TYR A 968 15.52 -31.53 -18.07
N VAL A 969 14.96 -30.53 -17.39
CA VAL A 969 15.37 -30.25 -16.01
C VAL A 969 14.60 -31.15 -15.05
N VAL A 970 15.29 -31.71 -14.07
CA VAL A 970 14.73 -32.66 -13.09
C VAL A 970 15.15 -32.29 -11.66
N GLN A 971 14.56 -32.96 -10.66
CA GLN A 971 15.01 -32.81 -9.28
C GLN A 971 16.38 -33.48 -9.05
N PRO A 972 17.17 -33.03 -8.07
CA PRO A 972 18.49 -33.59 -7.79
C PRO A 972 18.44 -35.09 -7.44
N THR A 973 17.34 -35.55 -6.85
CA THR A 973 17.22 -36.91 -6.32
C THR A 973 16.27 -37.81 -7.09
N CYS A 974 15.46 -37.26 -8.01
CA CYS A 974 14.43 -38.03 -8.69
C CYS A 974 14.01 -37.43 -10.04
N ILE A 975 13.42 -38.25 -10.91
CA ILE A 975 12.84 -37.81 -12.18
C ILE A 975 11.33 -37.61 -11.98
N PRO A 976 10.78 -36.43 -12.29
CA PRO A 976 9.34 -36.16 -12.22
C PRO A 976 8.51 -37.11 -13.09
N ALA A 977 7.29 -37.44 -12.64
CA ALA A 977 6.41 -38.42 -13.28
C ALA A 977 6.08 -38.10 -14.74
N GLY A 978 5.87 -36.82 -15.08
CA GLY A 978 5.65 -36.38 -16.46
C GLY A 978 6.84 -36.67 -17.39
N ILE A 979 8.06 -36.45 -16.90
CA ILE A 979 9.29 -36.71 -17.66
C ILE A 979 9.53 -38.22 -17.80
N HIS A 980 9.21 -39.02 -16.77
CA HIS A 980 9.18 -40.49 -16.91
C HIS A 980 8.23 -40.96 -17.99
N THR A 981 7.06 -40.34 -18.06
CA THR A 981 6.04 -40.65 -19.07
C THR A 981 6.55 -40.34 -20.47
N ASP A 982 7.18 -39.18 -20.67
CA ASP A 982 7.81 -38.83 -21.95
C ASP A 982 8.91 -39.83 -22.34
N LEU A 983 9.85 -40.14 -21.42
CA LEU A 983 10.95 -41.04 -21.69
C LEU A 983 10.48 -42.47 -22.03
N THR A 984 9.47 -42.97 -21.32
CA THR A 984 8.87 -44.28 -21.61
C THR A 984 8.06 -44.29 -22.91
N SER A 985 7.45 -43.17 -23.29
CA SER A 985 6.70 -43.04 -24.54
C SER A 985 7.63 -42.94 -25.76
N PHE A 986 8.70 -42.16 -25.65
CA PHE A 986 9.64 -41.98 -26.75
C PHE A 986 10.68 -43.11 -26.86
N THR A 987 10.94 -43.84 -25.77
CA THR A 987 11.91 -44.94 -25.72
C THR A 987 13.32 -44.58 -26.23
N PRO A 988 13.95 -43.47 -25.77
CA PRO A 988 15.28 -43.11 -26.23
C PRO A 988 16.27 -44.25 -25.90
N THR A 989 17.24 -44.45 -26.79
CA THR A 989 18.26 -45.50 -26.60
C THR A 989 19.29 -45.13 -25.52
N THR A 990 19.47 -43.84 -25.26
CA THR A 990 20.43 -43.30 -24.28
C THR A 990 19.79 -42.18 -23.47
N ILE A 991 20.02 -42.18 -22.15
CA ILE A 991 19.70 -41.05 -21.26
C ILE A 991 21.00 -40.60 -20.61
N THR A 992 21.31 -39.31 -20.72
CA THR A 992 22.56 -38.74 -20.20
C THR A 992 22.28 -37.73 -19.09
N LEU A 993 22.79 -37.99 -17.91
CA LEU A 993 22.80 -37.05 -16.80
C LEU A 993 23.95 -36.05 -16.99
N ILE A 994 23.66 -34.78 -16.77
CA ILE A 994 24.61 -33.67 -16.87
C ILE A 994 24.86 -33.13 -15.46
N GLY A 995 26.13 -33.14 -15.05
CA GLY A 995 26.57 -32.73 -13.72
C GLY A 995 26.95 -33.90 -12.80
N GLY A 996 27.71 -33.56 -11.76
CA GLY A 996 28.18 -34.52 -10.75
C GLY A 996 27.05 -35.10 -9.89
N THR A 997 27.39 -35.98 -8.95
CA THR A 997 26.43 -36.61 -8.04
C THR A 997 25.77 -35.62 -7.07
N SER A 998 26.42 -34.49 -6.79
CA SER A 998 25.86 -33.36 -6.03
C SER A 998 24.79 -32.59 -6.81
N ALA A 999 24.85 -32.59 -8.15
CA ALA A 999 23.85 -31.97 -9.01
C ALA A 999 22.68 -32.92 -9.28
N LEU A 1000 22.98 -34.19 -9.63
CA LEU A 1000 22.00 -35.25 -9.85
C LEU A 1000 22.51 -36.54 -9.21
N SER A 1001 21.81 -37.04 -8.20
CA SER A 1001 22.19 -38.23 -7.45
C SER A 1001 22.11 -39.51 -8.30
N ASP A 1002 22.65 -40.60 -7.77
CA ASP A 1002 22.58 -41.91 -8.44
C ASP A 1002 21.16 -42.48 -8.44
N THR A 1003 20.24 -41.93 -7.65
CA THR A 1003 18.81 -42.26 -7.74
C THR A 1003 18.26 -41.84 -9.11
N VAL A 1004 18.63 -40.67 -9.61
CA VAL A 1004 18.28 -40.23 -10.98
C VAL A 1004 18.92 -41.15 -12.03
N LEU A 1005 20.17 -41.57 -11.81
CA LEU A 1005 20.87 -42.50 -12.70
C LEU A 1005 20.16 -43.87 -12.77
N LYS A 1006 19.57 -44.32 -11.66
CA LYS A 1006 18.74 -45.52 -11.56
C LYS A 1006 17.30 -45.31 -12.07
N ARG A 1007 17.00 -44.13 -12.64
CA ARG A 1007 15.66 -43.72 -13.07
C ARG A 1007 14.64 -43.74 -11.92
N GLY A 1008 15.07 -43.34 -10.71
CA GLY A 1008 14.18 -43.16 -9.57
C GLY A 1008 13.10 -42.12 -9.89
N ARG A 1009 11.88 -42.39 -9.44
CA ARG A 1009 10.72 -41.50 -9.61
C ARG A 1009 10.66 -40.52 -8.44
N CYS A 1010 10.24 -39.30 -8.74
CA CYS A 1010 9.54 -38.49 -7.76
C CYS A 1010 8.14 -39.13 -7.65
#